data_AF-A0A7R9Q5F7-F1
#
_entry.id   AF-A0A7R9Q5F7-F1
#
_cell.length_a   1.000
_cell.length_b   1.000
_cell.length_c   1.000
_cell.angle_alpha   90.00
_cell.angle_beta   90.00
_cell.angle_gamma   90.00
#
_symmetry.space_group_name_H-M   'P 1'
#
loop_
_entity.id
_entity.type
_entity.pdbx_description
1 polymer ?
#
loop_
_entity_poly.entity_id
_entity_poly.type
_entity_poly.pdbx_seq_one_letter_code
_entity_poly.pdbx_strand_id
1 'polypeptide(L)'
;MLVLVMTFMVYCAAHLARKPISIVKSQLHSKNCTESSVKRLDVSHLDPNWCDWSPFDTQNADQLLGWLDTSFLASYAVFMFVSGYVAERSNLRWFLAISLGLCGVLSILAGLPFSLQIHAYYYFIIVQVITGIVQTSAWPAVVTAVGNWFGDSKKGLLFGIWGFHTTLGNILGALIAGAFVEYNWGLSFIVPGIIAIAVAVVCFLFLIPCPQDVGLSADANDSHNIESNNTNGEEIVTIDDNVDNTAISFFGALLLPGVIEYSVCLFFSKLVTYTFMYWLPLYINNSIKVSPSQSAYLSISFDIGGTVGAILAGYMADVTNASAITCIVFIILTIPSLLFYYYWGSVSMVSNECLQFIAGLFVNGPYNLITTAVSADLAINIKSKSALATVSAIIDGTGSIGAAVGPAIAGYVEGFGWGRRVSEAVARRAEATGGGEKSVKLVAASKTQPPEKIVEAYRCGQRVFGENYIQELCAKSADPLIVAECPHIEWRLIGHIQTNKINQLLRVDRLTAVETIDSPKLAQSLEKALSVRNRTLEVMVQINSGDEDVKTGCHFTEAEALARLIRADCPHLKLTGLMTVGRFGHDWSAGPNPDFLAFVGNHRSICEGLAISESSLELSFGMTADFEEAIGLGSDEVRVGTALFGE
;
A
#
# COMPACT_ATOMS: atom_id res chain seq x y z
N MET A 1 -29.70 20.69 19.03
CA MET A 1 -28.28 21.11 18.84
C MET A 1 -27.31 20.34 19.72
N LEU A 2 -27.55 20.20 21.04
CA LEU A 2 -26.67 19.45 21.95
C LEU A 2 -26.37 18.01 21.48
N VAL A 3 -27.39 17.28 21.02
CA VAL A 3 -27.24 15.90 20.53
C VAL A 3 -26.28 15.82 19.34
N LEU A 4 -26.39 16.73 18.37
CA LEU A 4 -25.46 16.79 17.22
C LEU A 4 -24.02 17.03 17.66
N VAL A 5 -23.81 17.93 18.61
CA VAL A 5 -22.46 18.22 19.13
C VAL A 5 -21.90 17.00 19.86
N MET A 6 -22.71 16.32 20.67
CA MET A 6 -22.28 15.14 21.41
C MET A 6 -21.98 13.96 20.47
N THR A 7 -22.84 13.68 19.50
CA THR A 7 -22.60 12.61 18.53
C THR A 7 -21.42 12.93 17.61
N PHE A 8 -21.24 14.20 17.24
CA PHE A 8 -20.06 14.69 16.53
C PHE A 8 -18.77 14.43 17.34
N MET A 9 -18.74 14.77 18.62
CA MET A 9 -17.58 14.54 19.48
C MET A 9 -17.26 13.05 19.63
N VAL A 10 -18.28 12.20 19.83
CA VAL A 10 -18.12 10.74 19.94
C VAL A 10 -17.45 10.19 18.67
N TYR A 11 -17.92 10.60 17.50
CA TYR A 11 -17.38 10.13 16.23
C TYR A 11 -16.00 10.68 15.93
N CYS A 12 -15.77 11.97 16.21
CA CYS A 12 -14.47 12.59 16.10
C CYS A 12 -13.44 11.82 16.95
N ALA A 13 -13.78 11.49 18.20
CA ALA A 13 -12.93 10.70 19.09
C ALA A 13 -12.68 9.27 18.58
N ALA A 14 -13.70 8.62 18.01
CA ALA A 14 -13.54 7.29 17.42
C ALA A 14 -12.56 7.29 16.23
N HIS A 15 -12.68 8.26 15.31
CA HIS A 15 -11.76 8.40 14.18
C HIS A 15 -10.35 8.83 14.60
N LEU A 16 -10.27 9.71 15.61
CA LEU A 16 -9.02 10.11 16.25
C LEU A 16 -8.25 8.92 16.83
N ALA A 17 -8.95 7.94 17.42
CA ALA A 17 -8.34 6.71 17.94
C ALA A 17 -7.99 5.68 16.85
N ARG A 18 -8.59 5.79 15.65
CA ARG A 18 -8.35 4.89 14.51
C ARG A 18 -7.14 5.31 13.67
N LYS A 19 -6.96 6.62 13.42
CA LYS A 19 -5.90 7.15 12.55
C LYS A 19 -4.47 6.72 12.92
N PRO A 20 -4.05 6.58 14.19
CA PRO A 20 -2.65 6.38 14.55
C PRO A 20 -1.95 5.22 13.85
N ILE A 21 -2.65 4.12 13.56
CA ILE A 21 -2.03 2.96 12.90
C ILE A 21 -1.47 3.30 11.52
N SER A 22 -2.13 4.16 10.73
CA SER A 22 -1.63 4.52 9.40
C SER A 22 -0.31 5.30 9.43
N ILE A 23 -0.03 5.96 10.55
CA ILE A 23 1.18 6.75 10.79
C ILE A 23 2.26 5.92 11.45
N VAL A 24 1.91 5.12 12.47
CA VAL A 24 2.89 4.29 13.18
C VAL A 24 3.52 3.25 12.27
N LYS A 25 2.86 2.85 11.17
CA LYS A 25 3.44 1.98 10.14
C LYS A 25 4.81 2.45 9.61
N SER A 26 5.01 3.75 9.37
CA SER A 26 6.31 4.27 8.91
C SER A 26 7.40 4.21 9.97
N GLN A 27 7.05 3.98 11.24
CA GLN A 27 8.02 3.74 12.31
C GLN A 27 8.24 2.24 12.58
N LEU A 28 7.20 1.42 12.39
CA LEU A 28 7.32 -0.04 12.54
C LEU A 28 8.18 -0.65 11.43
N HIS A 29 8.09 -0.09 10.22
CA HIS A 29 8.85 -0.50 9.05
C HIS A 29 9.35 0.75 8.28
N SER A 30 10.48 1.29 8.69
CA SER A 30 11.03 2.55 8.18
C SER A 30 11.81 2.38 6.88
N LYS A 31 12.15 1.14 6.47
CA LYS A 31 12.92 0.77 5.25
C LYS A 31 14.27 1.48 5.03
N ASN A 32 14.65 2.42 5.89
CA ASN A 32 15.85 3.26 5.80
C ASN A 32 16.36 3.58 7.22
N CYS A 33 17.20 2.72 7.75
CA CYS A 33 17.91 2.96 9.01
C CYS A 33 19.18 3.80 8.76
N THR A 34 19.08 5.07 8.36
CA THR A 34 20.26 5.95 8.18
C THR A 34 20.45 7.00 9.29
N GLU A 35 21.63 6.88 9.92
CA GLU A 35 22.47 7.83 10.68
C GLU A 35 21.97 8.66 11.87
N SER A 36 20.69 8.76 12.18
CA SER A 36 20.27 9.64 13.30
C SER A 36 20.19 8.96 14.69
N SER A 37 20.25 7.63 14.77
CA SER A 37 19.96 6.90 16.03
C SER A 37 21.12 6.08 16.63
N VAL A 38 22.30 5.96 16.00
CA VAL A 38 23.42 5.18 16.58
C VAL A 38 24.76 5.89 16.41
N LYS A 39 25.18 6.62 17.44
CA LYS A 39 26.52 7.20 17.55
C LYS A 39 27.57 6.23 18.14
N ARG A 40 27.33 4.90 18.14
CA ARG A 40 28.18 4.01 18.98
C ARG A 40 28.32 2.52 18.65
N LEU A 41 27.92 2.01 17.48
CA LEU A 41 28.17 0.60 17.14
C LEU A 41 28.78 0.47 15.74
N ASP A 42 29.67 -0.51 15.60
CA ASP A 42 30.40 -0.87 14.39
C ASP A 42 29.40 -1.51 13.39
N VAL A 43 28.99 -0.77 12.35
CA VAL A 43 27.77 -1.02 11.53
C VAL A 43 28.02 -1.96 10.34
N SER A 44 29.10 -2.74 10.34
CA SER A 44 29.48 -3.58 9.19
C SER A 44 28.68 -4.88 9.03
N HIS A 45 27.78 -5.21 9.97
CA HIS A 45 27.08 -6.51 10.03
C HIS A 45 25.59 -6.45 10.41
N LEU A 46 24.97 -5.26 10.48
CA LEU A 46 23.55 -5.16 10.87
C LEU A 46 22.62 -5.27 9.65
N ASP A 47 21.59 -6.09 9.79
CA ASP A 47 20.45 -6.23 8.87
C ASP A 47 19.93 -4.83 8.47
N PRO A 48 19.65 -4.54 7.18
CA PRO A 48 19.09 -3.25 6.75
C PRO A 48 17.84 -2.79 7.53
N ASN A 49 17.10 -3.71 8.16
CA ASN A 49 15.93 -3.42 9.00
C ASN A 49 16.22 -3.43 10.52
N TRP A 50 17.48 -3.32 10.95
CA TRP A 50 17.86 -3.44 12.37
C TRP A 50 17.14 -2.45 13.32
N CYS A 51 16.63 -1.34 12.79
CA CYS A 51 15.90 -0.32 13.55
C CYS A 51 14.37 -0.48 13.50
N ASP A 52 13.86 -1.42 12.69
CA ASP A 52 12.44 -1.72 12.57
C ASP A 52 11.95 -2.54 13.77
N TRP A 53 10.65 -2.50 14.01
CA TRP A 53 10.06 -3.12 15.19
C TRP A 53 9.55 -4.53 14.88
N SER A 54 10.18 -5.57 15.45
CA SER A 54 9.66 -6.95 15.35
C SER A 54 8.19 -7.04 15.78
N PRO A 55 7.30 -7.68 15.00
CA PRO A 55 7.58 -8.59 13.88
C PRO A 55 7.51 -7.93 12.48
N PHE A 56 7.57 -6.60 12.39
CA PHE A 56 7.50 -5.83 11.16
C PHE A 56 8.90 -5.46 10.61
N ASP A 57 9.93 -6.13 11.12
CA ASP A 57 11.34 -6.05 10.70
C ASP A 57 11.66 -7.07 9.58
N THR A 58 10.72 -7.93 9.23
CA THR A 58 10.88 -8.96 8.19
C THR A 58 10.54 -8.43 6.79
N GLN A 59 11.01 -9.10 5.74
CA GLN A 59 10.76 -8.69 4.35
C GLN A 59 9.28 -8.74 3.92
N ASN A 60 8.43 -9.47 4.66
CA ASN A 60 6.98 -9.50 4.46
C ASN A 60 6.23 -8.47 5.34
N ALA A 61 6.93 -7.49 5.94
CA ALA A 61 6.34 -6.46 6.79
C ALA A 61 5.15 -5.75 6.13
N ASP A 62 5.26 -5.35 4.86
CA ASP A 62 4.15 -4.70 4.14
C ASP A 62 2.90 -5.59 4.07
N GLN A 63 3.08 -6.90 3.89
CA GLN A 63 1.97 -7.86 3.92
C GLN A 63 1.40 -7.99 5.34
N LEU A 64 2.25 -8.07 6.35
CA LEU A 64 1.82 -8.15 7.76
C LEU A 64 1.04 -6.90 8.18
N LEU A 65 1.47 -5.72 7.74
CA LEU A 65 0.81 -4.43 7.93
C LEU A 65 -0.52 -4.36 7.17
N GLY A 66 -0.57 -4.86 5.93
CA GLY A 66 -1.80 -5.00 5.16
C GLY A 66 -2.83 -5.89 5.86
N TRP A 67 -2.41 -7.07 6.34
CA TRP A 67 -3.27 -7.98 7.11
C TRP A 67 -3.72 -7.38 8.44
N LEU A 68 -2.89 -6.56 9.08
CA LEU A 68 -3.24 -5.84 10.29
C LEU A 68 -4.40 -4.87 10.04
N ASP A 69 -4.29 -4.04 8.99
CA ASP A 69 -5.35 -3.12 8.58
C ASP A 69 -6.64 -3.87 8.21
N THR A 70 -6.51 -4.95 7.44
CA THR A 70 -7.63 -5.78 7.01
C THR A 70 -8.31 -6.48 8.18
N SER A 71 -7.58 -6.90 9.22
CA SER A 71 -8.18 -7.56 10.38
C SER A 71 -9.17 -6.64 11.13
N PHE A 72 -8.82 -5.36 11.28
CA PHE A 72 -9.70 -4.33 11.82
C PHE A 72 -10.89 -4.08 10.88
N LEU A 73 -10.64 -3.84 9.59
CA LEU A 73 -11.69 -3.45 8.64
C LEU A 73 -12.66 -4.59 8.32
N ALA A 74 -12.17 -5.83 8.22
CA ALA A 74 -13.01 -7.01 7.98
C ALA A 74 -13.89 -7.33 9.17
N SER A 75 -13.35 -7.28 10.39
CA SER A 75 -14.15 -7.46 11.61
C SER A 75 -15.18 -6.36 11.77
N TYR A 76 -14.83 -5.11 11.45
CA TYR A 76 -15.78 -3.99 11.38
C TYR A 76 -16.90 -4.25 10.35
N ALA A 77 -16.56 -4.67 9.14
CA ALA A 77 -17.54 -4.92 8.09
C ALA A 77 -18.53 -6.05 8.46
N VAL A 78 -18.04 -7.15 9.03
CA VAL A 78 -18.88 -8.28 9.44
C VAL A 78 -19.83 -7.89 10.59
N PHE A 79 -19.33 -7.20 11.61
CA PHE A 79 -20.12 -6.88 12.80
C PHE A 79 -21.06 -5.69 12.61
N MET A 80 -20.89 -4.89 11.56
CA MET A 80 -21.81 -3.79 11.23
C MET A 80 -23.25 -4.27 11.02
N PHE A 81 -23.44 -5.46 10.43
CA PHE A 81 -24.77 -6.05 10.24
C PHE A 81 -25.44 -6.47 11.56
N VAL A 82 -24.65 -6.81 12.58
CA VAL A 82 -25.14 -7.23 13.91
C VAL A 82 -25.37 -6.00 14.81
N SER A 83 -24.48 -5.03 14.74
CA SER A 83 -24.51 -3.78 15.52
C SER A 83 -25.84 -3.04 15.39
N GLY A 84 -26.39 -2.93 14.17
CA GLY A 84 -27.69 -2.28 13.94
C GLY A 84 -28.83 -2.92 14.74
N TYR A 85 -28.90 -4.24 14.74
CA TYR A 85 -29.91 -5.00 15.49
C TYR A 85 -29.81 -4.78 17.01
N VAL A 86 -28.58 -4.72 17.53
CA VAL A 86 -28.30 -4.51 18.96
C VAL A 86 -28.61 -3.06 19.37
N ALA A 87 -28.23 -2.08 18.53
CA ALA A 87 -28.45 -0.66 18.79
C ALA A 87 -29.93 -0.33 18.99
N GLU A 88 -30.82 -0.89 18.16
CA GLU A 88 -32.28 -0.69 18.25
C GLU A 88 -32.90 -1.17 19.57
N ARG A 89 -32.27 -2.14 20.24
CA ARG A 89 -32.78 -2.79 21.46
C ARG A 89 -32.07 -2.31 22.73
N SER A 90 -31.11 -1.41 22.57
CA SER A 90 -30.25 -0.94 23.65
C SER A 90 -30.59 0.50 24.01
N ASN A 91 -30.30 0.89 25.26
CA ASN A 91 -30.32 2.30 25.61
C ASN A 91 -29.15 3.00 24.89
N LEU A 92 -29.47 3.88 23.94
CA LEU A 92 -28.50 4.53 23.06
C LEU A 92 -27.40 5.31 23.81
N ARG A 93 -27.73 5.93 24.97
CA ARG A 93 -26.75 6.64 25.80
C ARG A 93 -25.70 5.66 26.35
N TRP A 94 -26.15 4.57 26.97
CA TRP A 94 -25.24 3.55 27.51
C TRP A 94 -24.44 2.87 26.40
N PHE A 95 -25.10 2.53 25.30
CA PHE A 95 -24.49 1.83 24.19
C PHE A 95 -23.35 2.65 23.54
N LEU A 96 -23.57 3.94 23.26
CA LEU A 96 -22.55 4.83 22.72
C LEU A 96 -21.40 5.09 23.70
N ALA A 97 -21.71 5.32 24.98
CA ALA A 97 -20.68 5.57 25.99
C ALA A 97 -19.80 4.33 26.24
N ILE A 98 -20.39 3.15 26.37
CA ILE A 98 -19.65 1.90 26.58
C ILE A 98 -18.79 1.58 25.35
N SER A 99 -19.35 1.67 24.14
CA SER A 99 -18.60 1.43 22.91
C SER A 99 -17.40 2.36 22.79
N LEU A 100 -17.58 3.67 22.97
CA LEU A 100 -16.48 4.62 22.86
C LEU A 100 -15.44 4.44 23.98
N GLY A 101 -15.88 4.14 25.20
CA GLY A 101 -14.98 3.83 26.31
C GLY A 101 -14.12 2.59 26.03
N LEU A 102 -14.72 1.52 25.52
CA LEU A 102 -14.01 0.32 25.09
C LEU A 102 -13.07 0.59 23.91
N CYS A 103 -13.47 1.40 22.93
CA CYS A 103 -12.58 1.86 21.85
C CYS A 103 -11.34 2.56 22.42
N GLY A 104 -11.51 3.43 23.42
CA GLY A 104 -10.40 4.11 24.07
C GLY A 104 -9.47 3.17 24.83
N VAL A 105 -10.01 2.18 25.54
CA VAL A 105 -9.22 1.12 26.21
C VAL A 105 -8.43 0.30 25.18
N LEU A 106 -9.06 -0.11 24.08
CA LEU A 106 -8.42 -0.90 23.03
C LEU A 106 -7.34 -0.09 22.28
N SER A 107 -7.55 1.22 22.10
CA SER A 107 -6.52 2.12 21.58
C SER A 107 -5.31 2.19 22.53
N ILE A 108 -5.53 2.29 23.85
CA ILE A 108 -4.43 2.20 24.83
C ILE A 108 -3.71 0.85 24.71
N LEU A 109 -4.44 -0.27 24.60
CA LEU A 109 -3.86 -1.59 24.40
C LEU A 109 -3.01 -1.64 23.12
N ALA A 110 -3.46 -1.05 22.01
CA ALA A 110 -2.66 -0.98 20.77
C ALA A 110 -1.31 -0.25 20.94
N GLY A 111 -1.21 0.68 21.89
CA GLY A 111 0.04 1.40 22.20
C GLY A 111 0.94 0.75 23.26
N LEU A 112 0.43 -0.21 24.04
CA LEU A 112 1.21 -0.89 25.09
C LEU A 112 2.41 -1.71 24.58
N PRO A 113 2.42 -2.30 23.36
CA PRO A 113 3.57 -3.06 22.89
C PRO A 113 4.89 -2.29 22.94
N PHE A 114 4.87 -0.97 22.73
CA PHE A 114 6.07 -0.14 22.88
C PHE A 114 6.64 -0.22 24.31
N SER A 115 5.81 0.08 25.31
CA SER A 115 6.25 0.13 26.72
C SER A 115 6.52 -1.25 27.32
N LEU A 116 5.78 -2.27 26.87
CA LEU A 116 5.89 -3.64 27.38
C LEU A 116 6.82 -4.53 26.54
N GLN A 117 7.40 -3.99 25.46
CA GLN A 117 8.29 -4.71 24.54
C GLN A 117 7.63 -5.99 23.98
N ILE A 118 6.38 -5.86 23.51
CA ILE A 118 5.63 -6.98 22.91
C ILE A 118 5.93 -7.05 21.42
N HIS A 119 6.51 -8.18 21.00
CA HIS A 119 6.89 -8.45 19.60
C HIS A 119 6.04 -9.54 18.94
N ALA A 120 4.90 -9.89 19.55
CA ALA A 120 4.02 -10.95 19.09
C ALA A 120 3.00 -10.46 18.06
N TYR A 121 3.07 -10.93 16.81
CA TYR A 121 2.13 -10.53 15.75
C TYR A 121 0.65 -10.79 16.12
N TYR A 122 0.36 -11.91 16.77
CA TYR A 122 -1.00 -12.26 17.18
C TYR A 122 -1.61 -11.24 18.15
N TYR A 123 -0.80 -10.54 18.95
CA TYR A 123 -1.28 -9.48 19.83
C TYR A 123 -1.91 -8.36 19.01
N PHE A 124 -1.19 -7.87 17.99
CA PHE A 124 -1.65 -6.79 17.13
C PHE A 124 -2.94 -7.19 16.39
N ILE A 125 -3.01 -8.41 15.85
CA ILE A 125 -4.22 -8.93 15.18
C ILE A 125 -5.40 -9.02 16.14
N ILE A 126 -5.23 -9.60 17.34
CA ILE A 126 -6.33 -9.74 18.30
C ILE A 126 -6.86 -8.37 18.73
N VAL A 127 -5.97 -7.43 19.04
CA VAL A 127 -6.38 -6.06 19.41
C VAL A 127 -7.13 -5.39 18.26
N GLN A 128 -6.66 -5.51 17.02
CA GLN A 128 -7.34 -4.94 15.86
C GLN A 128 -8.71 -5.55 15.58
N VAL A 129 -8.83 -6.88 15.67
CA VAL A 129 -10.13 -7.57 15.49
C VAL A 129 -11.14 -7.12 16.54
N ILE A 130 -10.74 -7.07 17.82
CA ILE A 130 -11.65 -6.64 18.89
C ILE A 130 -12.00 -5.15 18.72
N THR A 131 -11.04 -4.31 18.32
CA THR A 131 -11.28 -2.90 18.03
C THR A 131 -12.28 -2.72 16.89
N GLY A 132 -12.14 -3.49 15.81
CA GLY A 132 -13.07 -3.49 14.68
C GLY A 132 -14.48 -3.81 15.13
N ILE A 133 -14.67 -4.89 15.90
CA ILE A 133 -15.97 -5.30 16.46
C ILE A 133 -16.58 -4.17 17.30
N VAL A 134 -15.86 -3.66 18.29
CA VAL A 134 -16.38 -2.65 19.23
C VAL A 134 -16.74 -1.35 18.50
N GLN A 135 -15.93 -0.93 17.53
CA GLN A 135 -16.11 0.34 16.84
C GLN A 135 -17.31 0.35 15.87
N THR A 136 -17.83 -0.81 15.45
CA THR A 136 -19.06 -0.90 14.62
C THR A 136 -20.31 -0.36 15.33
N SER A 137 -20.31 -0.34 16.66
CA SER A 137 -21.48 -0.04 17.49
C SER A 137 -21.92 1.42 17.38
N ALA A 138 -21.00 2.33 17.01
CA ALA A 138 -21.28 3.75 17.05
C ALA A 138 -22.23 4.23 15.93
N TRP A 139 -22.18 3.64 14.72
CA TRP A 139 -22.82 4.24 13.54
C TRP A 139 -24.34 4.13 13.58
N PRO A 140 -24.92 2.93 13.75
CA PRO A 140 -26.37 2.79 13.75
C PRO A 140 -26.99 3.59 14.91
N ALA A 141 -26.36 3.56 16.08
CA ALA A 141 -26.84 4.24 17.28
C ALA A 141 -26.87 5.78 17.13
N VAL A 142 -25.87 6.37 16.47
CA VAL A 142 -25.88 7.81 16.20
C VAL A 142 -26.91 8.18 15.15
N VAL A 143 -27.03 7.41 14.07
CA VAL A 143 -28.06 7.67 13.04
C VAL A 143 -29.45 7.63 13.67
N THR A 144 -29.72 6.67 14.55
CA THR A 144 -30.97 6.61 15.33
C THR A 144 -31.12 7.83 16.24
N ALA A 145 -30.10 8.19 17.02
CA ALA A 145 -30.16 9.33 17.93
C ALA A 145 -30.38 10.67 17.20
N VAL A 146 -29.75 10.89 16.04
CA VAL A 146 -29.97 12.09 15.22
C VAL A 146 -31.35 12.05 14.56
N GLY A 147 -31.77 10.88 14.05
CA GLY A 147 -33.10 10.69 13.46
C GLY A 147 -34.24 11.01 14.42
N ASN A 148 -34.11 10.62 15.69
CA ASN A 148 -35.09 10.91 16.75
C ASN A 148 -35.32 12.41 16.98
N TRP A 149 -34.34 13.26 16.69
CA TRP A 149 -34.39 14.69 16.98
C TRP A 149 -34.69 15.58 15.77
N PHE A 150 -34.35 15.15 14.56
CA PHE A 150 -34.33 16.04 13.39
C PHE A 150 -35.32 15.68 12.26
N GLY A 151 -36.08 14.58 12.38
CA GLY A 151 -37.21 14.28 11.48
C GLY A 151 -36.85 14.39 9.98
N ASP A 152 -37.80 14.80 9.14
CA ASP A 152 -37.66 14.86 7.67
C ASP A 152 -37.01 16.13 7.08
N SER A 153 -36.50 17.04 7.92
CA SER A 153 -35.97 18.31 7.40
C SER A 153 -34.47 18.24 7.02
N LYS A 154 -34.16 18.65 5.77
CA LYS A 154 -32.84 18.90 5.16
C LYS A 154 -31.66 18.06 5.69
N LYS A 155 -31.83 16.73 5.67
CA LYS A 155 -30.85 15.74 6.16
C LYS A 155 -29.49 15.84 5.43
N GLY A 156 -29.46 16.12 4.13
CA GLY A 156 -28.23 16.18 3.31
C GLY A 156 -27.18 17.17 3.84
N LEU A 157 -27.53 18.46 3.96
CA LEU A 157 -26.64 19.48 4.53
C LEU A 157 -26.29 19.20 6.00
N LEU A 158 -27.26 18.72 6.79
CA LEU A 158 -27.05 18.40 8.20
C LEU A 158 -26.00 17.29 8.38
N PHE A 159 -26.15 16.18 7.63
CA PHE A 159 -25.18 15.09 7.63
C PHE A 159 -23.87 15.45 6.94
N GLY A 160 -23.88 16.39 5.97
CA GLY A 160 -22.66 16.93 5.37
C GLY A 160 -21.82 17.73 6.37
N ILE A 161 -22.45 18.64 7.14
CA ILE A 161 -21.77 19.40 8.21
C ILE A 161 -21.37 18.48 9.36
N TRP A 162 -22.25 17.57 9.77
CA TRP A 162 -21.94 16.61 10.82
C TRP A 162 -20.77 15.70 10.42
N GLY A 163 -20.75 15.21 9.18
CA GLY A 163 -19.71 14.32 8.63
C GLY A 163 -18.28 14.85 8.70
N PHE A 164 -18.10 16.15 8.91
CA PHE A 164 -16.81 16.76 9.25
C PHE A 164 -16.14 16.13 10.48
N HIS A 165 -16.89 15.45 11.36
CA HIS A 165 -16.32 14.70 12.49
C HIS A 165 -15.24 13.71 12.06
N THR A 166 -15.39 13.08 10.89
CA THR A 166 -14.49 12.04 10.37
C THR A 166 -13.14 12.67 10.06
N THR A 167 -13.18 13.76 9.30
CA THR A 167 -12.00 14.53 8.96
C THR A 167 -11.33 15.09 10.20
N LEU A 168 -12.08 15.77 11.06
CA LEU A 168 -11.50 16.39 12.24
C LEU A 168 -10.82 15.32 13.13
N GLY A 169 -11.46 14.16 13.30
CA GLY A 169 -10.87 13.02 13.99
C GLY A 169 -9.58 12.54 13.33
N ASN A 170 -9.57 12.37 12.00
CA ASN A 170 -8.37 11.99 11.25
C ASN A 170 -7.23 13.02 11.37
N ILE A 171 -7.54 14.31 11.29
CA ILE A 171 -6.55 15.39 11.41
C ILE A 171 -5.94 15.40 12.81
N LEU A 172 -6.77 15.39 13.85
CA LEU A 172 -6.30 15.37 15.23
C LEU A 172 -5.52 14.09 15.54
N GLY A 173 -6.00 12.94 15.07
CA GLY A 173 -5.28 11.67 15.18
C GLY A 173 -3.92 11.73 14.49
N ALA A 174 -3.83 12.40 13.33
CA ALA A 174 -2.56 12.56 12.63
C ALA A 174 -1.59 13.49 13.34
N LEU A 175 -2.08 14.62 13.86
CA LEU A 175 -1.28 15.57 14.63
C LEU A 175 -0.74 14.92 15.91
N ILE A 176 -1.59 14.22 16.65
CA ILE A 176 -1.19 13.53 17.89
C ILE A 176 -0.22 12.39 17.58
N ALA A 177 -0.52 11.54 16.60
CA ALA A 177 0.34 10.42 16.25
C ALA A 177 1.70 10.91 15.75
N GLY A 178 1.72 11.90 14.85
CA GLY A 178 2.94 12.52 14.33
C GLY A 178 3.81 13.19 15.39
N ALA A 179 3.22 13.70 16.47
CA ALA A 179 3.97 14.30 17.58
C ALA A 179 4.73 13.27 18.43
N PHE A 180 4.26 12.01 18.47
CA PHE A 180 4.84 10.96 19.32
C PHE A 180 5.57 9.86 18.55
N VAL A 181 5.28 9.68 17.26
CA VAL A 181 5.68 8.50 16.47
C VAL A 181 7.19 8.24 16.49
N GLU A 182 8.03 9.27 16.43
CA GLU A 182 9.49 9.12 16.37
C GLU A 182 10.14 8.86 17.74
N TYR A 183 9.50 9.25 18.84
CA TYR A 183 10.05 9.10 20.21
C TYR A 183 9.44 7.90 20.95
N ASN A 184 8.12 7.81 20.93
CA ASN A 184 7.35 6.75 21.58
C ASN A 184 6.05 6.57 20.81
N TRP A 185 6.10 5.72 19.79
CA TRP A 185 4.95 5.43 18.95
C TRP A 185 3.77 4.83 19.73
N GLY A 186 4.01 4.25 20.92
CA GLY A 186 2.93 3.79 21.80
C GLY A 186 2.02 4.92 22.27
N LEU A 187 2.58 6.11 22.53
CA LEU A 187 1.81 7.31 22.90
C LEU A 187 0.91 7.80 21.77
N SER A 188 1.25 7.51 20.52
CA SER A 188 0.41 7.80 19.35
C SER A 188 -0.96 7.11 19.44
N PHE A 189 -1.10 6.02 20.22
CA PHE A 189 -2.39 5.37 20.49
C PHE A 189 -2.94 5.67 21.90
N ILE A 190 -2.06 5.72 22.92
CA ILE A 190 -2.50 5.91 24.32
C ILE A 190 -3.19 7.27 24.51
N VAL A 191 -2.62 8.35 23.96
CA VAL A 191 -3.20 9.69 24.10
C VAL A 191 -4.60 9.78 23.45
N PRO A 192 -4.77 9.32 22.19
CA PRO A 192 -6.10 9.17 21.61
C PRO A 192 -7.09 8.33 22.42
N GLY A 193 -6.62 7.22 23.00
CA GLY A 193 -7.46 6.36 23.83
C GLY A 193 -7.96 7.04 25.11
N ILE A 194 -7.13 7.84 25.78
CA ILE A 194 -7.52 8.64 26.95
C ILE A 194 -8.57 9.69 26.56
N ILE A 195 -8.38 10.37 25.43
CA ILE A 195 -9.34 11.35 24.91
C ILE A 195 -10.69 10.67 24.63
N ALA A 196 -10.69 9.50 23.99
CA ALA A 196 -11.90 8.74 23.71
C ALA A 196 -12.65 8.34 25.00
N ILE A 197 -11.95 7.88 26.04
CA ILE A 197 -12.55 7.57 27.35
C ILE A 197 -13.16 8.83 27.98
N ALA A 198 -12.46 9.97 27.93
CA ALA A 198 -12.99 11.23 28.47
C ALA A 198 -14.28 11.65 27.74
N VAL A 199 -14.30 11.57 26.41
CA VAL A 199 -15.50 11.85 25.60
C VAL A 199 -16.61 10.83 25.88
N ALA A 200 -16.29 9.57 26.14
CA ALA A 200 -17.26 8.56 26.55
C ALA A 200 -17.96 8.91 27.88
N VAL A 201 -17.21 9.42 28.85
CA VAL A 201 -17.77 9.91 30.12
C VAL A 201 -18.68 11.12 29.89
N VAL A 202 -18.26 12.08 29.06
CA VAL A 202 -19.10 13.24 28.69
C VAL A 202 -20.38 12.78 27.99
N CYS A 203 -20.28 11.85 27.04
CA CYS A 203 -21.43 11.26 26.36
C CYS A 203 -22.39 10.61 27.35
N PHE A 204 -21.87 9.80 28.28
CA PHE A 204 -22.66 9.16 29.32
C PHE A 204 -23.43 10.15 30.19
N LEU A 205 -22.79 11.25 30.59
CA LEU A 205 -23.39 12.24 31.48
C LEU A 205 -24.43 13.12 30.77
N PHE A 206 -24.21 13.47 29.50
CA PHE A 206 -24.95 14.56 28.85
C PHE A 206 -25.75 14.18 27.60
N LEU A 207 -25.54 13.02 26.98
CA LEU A 207 -26.25 12.66 25.74
C LEU A 207 -27.72 12.37 26.03
N ILE A 208 -28.66 13.04 25.38
CA ILE A 208 -30.11 12.78 25.52
C ILE A 208 -30.61 12.17 24.21
N PRO A 209 -30.73 10.83 24.09
CA PRO A 209 -30.96 10.18 22.81
C PRO A 209 -32.37 10.39 22.25
N CYS A 210 -33.36 10.55 23.12
CA CYS A 210 -34.77 10.67 22.74
C CYS A 210 -35.37 11.96 23.30
N PRO A 211 -36.15 12.73 22.50
CA PRO A 211 -36.87 13.91 23.00
C PRO A 211 -37.82 13.59 24.17
N GLN A 212 -38.38 12.37 24.20
CA GLN A 212 -39.28 11.95 25.28
C GLN A 212 -38.58 11.91 26.65
N ASP A 213 -37.26 11.69 26.70
CA ASP A 213 -36.49 11.64 27.95
C ASP A 213 -36.46 12.99 28.68
N VAL A 214 -36.77 14.08 27.97
CA VAL A 214 -36.89 15.44 28.52
C VAL A 214 -38.33 15.97 28.48
N GLY A 215 -39.30 15.09 28.26
CA GLY A 215 -40.73 15.43 28.27
C GLY A 215 -41.21 16.17 27.02
N LEU A 216 -40.48 16.11 25.90
CA LEU A 216 -40.92 16.63 24.61
C LEU A 216 -41.64 15.53 23.81
N SER A 217 -42.91 15.74 23.46
CA SER A 217 -43.69 14.83 22.61
C SER A 217 -43.17 14.86 21.17
N ALA A 218 -43.10 13.71 20.51
CA ALA A 218 -42.70 13.61 19.09
C ALA A 218 -43.70 14.30 18.13
N ASP A 219 -44.93 14.55 18.58
CA ASP A 219 -46.04 15.06 17.76
C ASP A 219 -46.06 16.59 17.60
N ALA A 220 -45.14 17.33 18.24
CA ALA A 220 -45.17 18.80 18.23
C ALA A 220 -44.77 19.45 16.89
N ASN A 221 -44.27 18.67 15.92
CA ASN A 221 -43.86 19.18 14.60
C ASN A 221 -44.89 18.94 13.48
N ASP A 222 -45.94 18.14 13.70
CA ASP A 222 -47.01 17.95 12.69
C ASP A 222 -48.22 18.88 12.89
N SER A 223 -48.33 19.56 14.04
CA SER A 223 -49.49 20.39 14.37
C SER A 223 -49.42 21.84 13.88
N HIS A 224 -48.39 22.25 13.11
CA HIS A 224 -48.21 23.66 12.72
C HIS A 224 -48.62 24.04 11.29
N ASN A 225 -49.27 23.16 10.52
CA ASN A 225 -49.70 23.47 9.14
C ASN A 225 -51.20 23.36 8.85
N ILE A 226 -52.09 23.37 9.86
CA ILE A 226 -53.54 23.41 9.61
C ILE A 226 -54.19 24.58 10.35
N GLU A 227 -53.84 25.81 9.94
CA GLU A 227 -54.75 26.95 10.06
C GLU A 227 -54.63 27.82 8.81
N SER A 228 -55.31 27.42 7.73
CA SER A 228 -55.84 28.38 6.77
C SER A 228 -56.93 27.77 5.88
N ASN A 229 -58.14 28.33 6.03
CA ASN A 229 -59.26 28.39 5.09
C ASN A 229 -60.04 27.12 4.74
N ASN A 230 -61.05 26.85 5.56
CA ASN A 230 -62.20 26.02 5.20
C ASN A 230 -63.28 26.86 4.51
N THR A 231 -63.36 26.80 3.18
CA THR A 231 -64.60 26.98 2.41
C THR A 231 -64.53 26.13 1.15
N ASN A 232 -65.09 24.92 1.21
CA ASN A 232 -65.98 24.28 0.22
C ASN A 232 -65.89 22.76 0.40
N GLY A 233 -67.06 22.14 0.55
CA GLY A 233 -67.18 20.73 0.89
C GLY A 233 -66.70 19.81 -0.23
N GLU A 234 -65.76 18.95 0.11
CA GLU A 234 -65.49 17.66 -0.52
C GLU A 234 -65.18 16.65 0.58
N GLU A 235 -65.58 15.40 0.36
CA GLU A 235 -65.54 14.30 1.32
C GLU A 235 -64.19 14.17 2.03
N ILE A 236 -64.26 14.09 3.36
CA ILE A 236 -63.13 13.68 4.19
C ILE A 236 -62.84 12.21 3.87
N VAL A 237 -61.93 11.99 2.92
CA VAL A 237 -61.19 10.73 2.84
C VAL A 237 -60.33 10.67 4.09
N THR A 238 -60.77 9.90 5.07
CA THR A 238 -59.93 9.48 6.19
C THR A 238 -58.73 8.73 5.59
N ILE A 239 -57.58 9.41 5.49
CA ILE A 239 -56.31 8.77 5.22
C ILE A 239 -56.05 7.86 6.41
N ASP A 240 -56.06 6.56 6.15
CA ASP A 240 -55.77 5.53 7.15
C ASP A 240 -54.32 5.73 7.64
N ASP A 241 -54.16 6.20 8.88
CA ASP A 241 -52.89 6.40 9.59
C ASP A 241 -52.23 5.07 10.03
N ASN A 242 -52.40 4.00 9.25
CA ASN A 242 -51.68 2.75 9.44
C ASN A 242 -50.31 2.82 8.74
N VAL A 243 -49.38 3.59 9.32
CA VAL A 243 -47.95 3.35 9.08
C VAL A 243 -47.63 1.98 9.68
N ASP A 244 -47.52 0.96 8.83
CA ASP A 244 -47.13 -0.38 9.24
C ASP A 244 -45.79 -0.32 10.00
N ASN A 245 -45.84 -0.55 11.30
CA ASN A 245 -44.68 -0.65 12.20
C ASN A 245 -43.82 -1.90 11.94
N THR A 246 -44.02 -2.60 10.82
CA THR A 246 -43.28 -3.80 10.49
C THR A 246 -41.91 -3.43 9.91
N ALA A 247 -40.86 -3.93 10.55
CA ALA A 247 -39.50 -3.69 10.10
C ALA A 247 -39.24 -4.38 8.76
N ILE A 248 -38.61 -3.68 7.81
CA ILE A 248 -38.23 -4.27 6.53
C ILE A 248 -37.20 -5.39 6.75
N SER A 249 -37.38 -6.52 6.05
CA SER A 249 -36.38 -7.60 6.09
C SER A 249 -35.12 -7.19 5.30
N PHE A 250 -33.97 -7.79 5.64
CA PHE A 250 -32.72 -7.56 4.91
C PHE A 250 -32.86 -7.77 3.40
N PHE A 251 -33.49 -8.87 2.98
CA PHE A 251 -33.74 -9.16 1.57
C PHE A 251 -34.73 -8.19 0.92
N GLY A 252 -35.73 -7.73 1.67
CA GLY A 252 -36.64 -6.68 1.22
C GLY A 252 -35.92 -5.36 0.95
N ALA A 253 -34.98 -4.98 1.83
CA ALA A 253 -34.17 -3.78 1.66
C ALA A 253 -33.14 -3.92 0.52
N LEU A 254 -32.60 -5.11 0.28
CA LEU A 254 -31.64 -5.34 -0.82
C LEU A 254 -32.29 -5.20 -2.21
N LEU A 255 -33.58 -5.52 -2.33
CA LEU A 255 -34.32 -5.47 -3.60
C LEU A 255 -34.83 -4.07 -3.96
N LEU A 256 -34.57 -3.07 -3.12
CA LEU A 256 -34.97 -1.69 -3.40
C LEU A 256 -34.16 -1.12 -4.57
N PRO A 257 -34.81 -0.40 -5.49
CA PRO A 257 -34.12 0.25 -6.61
C PRO A 257 -33.01 1.18 -6.12
N GLY A 258 -31.79 1.02 -6.64
CA GLY A 258 -30.65 1.85 -6.28
C GLY A 258 -29.78 1.30 -5.14
N VAL A 259 -30.31 0.46 -4.24
CA VAL A 259 -29.52 -0.02 -3.09
C VAL A 259 -28.31 -0.83 -3.54
N ILE A 260 -28.46 -1.73 -4.51
CA ILE A 260 -27.36 -2.56 -5.01
C ILE A 260 -26.33 -1.68 -5.75
N GLU A 261 -26.79 -0.79 -6.62
CA GLU A 261 -25.95 0.08 -7.43
C GLU A 261 -25.09 1.00 -6.56
N TYR A 262 -25.69 1.64 -5.57
CA TYR A 262 -24.97 2.48 -4.63
C TYR A 262 -24.09 1.68 -3.66
N SER A 263 -24.47 0.45 -3.29
CA SER A 263 -23.63 -0.43 -2.49
C SER A 263 -22.35 -0.83 -3.22
N VAL A 264 -22.46 -1.20 -4.50
CA VAL A 264 -21.29 -1.53 -5.34
C VAL A 264 -20.43 -0.30 -5.61
N CYS A 265 -21.05 0.85 -5.87
CA CYS A 265 -20.32 2.11 -6.02
C CYS A 265 -19.55 2.46 -4.73
N LEU A 266 -20.19 2.32 -3.58
CA LEU A 266 -19.57 2.58 -2.28
C LEU A 266 -18.46 1.57 -1.96
N PHE A 267 -18.59 0.31 -2.37
CA PHE A 267 -17.52 -0.68 -2.25
C PHE A 267 -16.22 -0.18 -2.88
N PHE A 268 -16.25 0.22 -4.15
CA PHE A 268 -15.04 0.70 -4.84
C PHE A 268 -14.58 2.06 -4.31
N SER A 269 -15.52 2.96 -3.98
CA SER A 269 -15.19 4.28 -3.45
C SER A 269 -14.49 4.19 -2.08
N LYS A 270 -15.02 3.40 -1.14
CA LYS A 270 -14.37 3.14 0.16
C LYS A 270 -13.07 2.36 -0.01
N LEU A 271 -12.98 1.42 -0.95
CA LEU A 271 -11.75 0.68 -1.24
C LEU A 271 -10.61 1.66 -1.57
N VAL A 272 -10.82 2.57 -2.52
CA VAL A 272 -9.80 3.56 -2.89
C VAL A 272 -9.49 4.50 -1.72
N THR A 273 -10.54 5.05 -1.10
CA THR A 273 -10.41 5.98 0.03
C THR A 273 -9.59 5.40 1.18
N TYR A 274 -9.92 4.18 1.62
CA TYR A 274 -9.28 3.55 2.78
C TYR A 274 -7.88 3.03 2.43
N THR A 275 -7.66 2.52 1.23
CA THR A 275 -6.29 2.19 0.77
C THR A 275 -5.40 3.41 0.88
N PHE A 276 -5.85 4.55 0.33
CA PHE A 276 -5.10 5.80 0.42
C PHE A 276 -4.93 6.23 1.89
N MET A 277 -6.01 6.32 2.67
CA MET A 277 -5.93 6.77 4.06
C MET A 277 -4.96 5.96 4.93
N TYR A 278 -4.91 4.63 4.75
CA TYR A 278 -4.05 3.75 5.53
C TYR A 278 -2.61 3.70 5.03
N TRP A 279 -2.37 3.77 3.73
CA TRP A 279 -1.03 3.61 3.15
C TRP A 279 -0.33 4.93 2.82
N LEU A 280 -1.05 6.04 2.75
CA LEU A 280 -0.50 7.33 2.30
C LEU A 280 0.67 7.83 3.17
N PRO A 281 0.64 7.80 4.52
CA PRO A 281 1.79 8.24 5.31
C PRO A 281 3.04 7.39 5.07
N LEU A 282 2.88 6.07 4.95
CA LEU A 282 3.97 5.15 4.62
C LEU A 282 4.49 5.40 3.20
N TYR A 283 3.59 5.58 2.23
CA TYR A 283 3.95 5.92 0.85
C TYR A 283 4.73 7.23 0.77
N ILE A 284 4.31 8.29 1.47
CA ILE A 284 5.03 9.59 1.49
C ILE A 284 6.42 9.43 2.12
N ASN A 285 6.50 8.73 3.26
CA ASN A 285 7.75 8.44 3.95
C ASN A 285 8.73 7.71 3.02
N ASN A 286 8.25 6.73 2.26
CA ASN A 286 9.10 5.96 1.33
C ASN A 286 9.43 6.70 0.02
N SER A 287 8.48 7.46 -0.55
CA SER A 287 8.64 8.09 -1.87
C SER A 287 9.45 9.40 -1.84
N ILE A 288 9.28 10.22 -0.80
CA ILE A 288 9.99 11.52 -0.66
C ILE A 288 11.12 11.42 0.39
N LYS A 289 11.24 10.28 1.10
CA LYS A 289 12.27 10.04 2.13
C LYS A 289 12.24 11.09 3.26
N VAL A 290 11.03 11.46 3.69
CA VAL A 290 10.78 12.37 4.82
C VAL A 290 10.59 11.59 6.12
N SER A 291 10.70 12.25 7.27
CA SER A 291 10.54 11.57 8.56
C SER A 291 9.10 11.06 8.80
N PRO A 292 8.88 10.04 9.67
CA PRO A 292 7.54 9.56 10.02
C PRO A 292 6.60 10.65 10.54
N SER A 293 7.11 11.62 11.30
CA SER A 293 6.32 12.77 11.75
C SER A 293 5.92 13.68 10.58
N GLN A 294 6.86 13.97 9.68
CA GLN A 294 6.58 14.81 8.51
C GLN A 294 5.58 14.15 7.55
N SER A 295 5.70 12.84 7.30
CA SER A 295 4.75 12.13 6.44
C SER A 295 3.33 12.11 7.03
N ALA A 296 3.22 12.03 8.36
CA ALA A 296 1.95 12.16 9.07
C ALA A 296 1.29 13.52 8.79
N TYR A 297 2.05 14.62 8.91
CA TYR A 297 1.53 15.97 8.69
C TYR A 297 1.21 16.24 7.22
N LEU A 298 2.03 15.77 6.28
CA LEU A 298 1.75 15.91 4.85
C LEU A 298 0.44 15.19 4.46
N SER A 299 0.17 14.03 5.05
CA SER A 299 -1.05 13.25 4.78
C SER A 299 -2.36 13.94 5.17
N ILE A 300 -2.30 14.97 6.04
CA ILE A 300 -3.47 15.76 6.46
C ILE A 300 -4.10 16.48 5.26
N SER A 301 -3.31 16.87 4.26
CA SER A 301 -3.80 17.56 3.06
C SER A 301 -4.86 16.74 2.32
N PHE A 302 -4.72 15.42 2.28
CA PHE A 302 -5.73 14.51 1.71
C PHE A 302 -7.06 14.55 2.48
N ASP A 303 -7.01 14.54 3.83
CA ASP A 303 -8.20 14.63 4.68
C ASP A 303 -8.92 15.98 4.49
N ILE A 304 -8.16 17.09 4.43
CA ILE A 304 -8.73 18.43 4.17
C ILE A 304 -9.39 18.48 2.79
N GLY A 305 -8.69 18.03 1.75
CA GLY A 305 -9.22 17.95 0.40
C GLY A 305 -10.52 17.16 0.36
N GLY A 306 -10.56 16.00 1.03
CA GLY A 306 -11.75 15.17 1.08
C GLY A 306 -12.95 15.78 1.79
N THR A 307 -12.73 16.68 2.74
CA THR A 307 -13.82 17.45 3.36
C THR A 307 -14.43 18.43 2.38
N VAL A 308 -13.58 19.18 1.67
CA VAL A 308 -14.02 20.11 0.63
C VAL A 308 -14.78 19.35 -0.45
N GLY A 309 -14.26 18.18 -0.84
CA GLY A 309 -14.91 17.25 -1.77
C GLY A 309 -16.29 16.78 -1.32
N ALA A 310 -16.43 16.38 -0.06
CA ALA A 310 -17.70 15.95 0.52
C ALA A 310 -18.76 17.05 0.53
N ILE A 311 -18.37 18.27 0.96
CA ILE A 311 -19.26 19.44 0.98
C ILE A 311 -19.68 19.79 -0.46
N LEU A 312 -18.74 19.82 -1.40
CA LEU A 312 -19.01 20.12 -2.80
C LEU A 312 -19.94 19.08 -3.43
N ALA A 313 -19.69 17.78 -3.19
CA ALA A 313 -20.54 16.71 -3.69
C ALA A 313 -21.97 16.80 -3.12
N GLY A 314 -22.12 17.04 -1.81
CA GLY A 314 -23.41 17.27 -1.17
C GLY A 314 -24.16 18.45 -1.77
N TYR A 315 -23.49 19.61 -1.88
CA TYR A 315 -24.07 20.80 -2.49
C TYR A 315 -24.50 20.58 -3.95
N MET A 316 -23.63 19.95 -4.76
CA MET A 316 -23.95 19.66 -6.15
C MET A 316 -25.13 18.70 -6.29
N ALA A 317 -25.21 17.67 -5.45
CA ALA A 317 -26.34 16.74 -5.43
C ALA A 317 -27.65 17.45 -5.06
N ASP A 318 -27.64 18.31 -4.04
CA ASP A 318 -28.82 19.07 -3.60
C ASP A 318 -29.32 20.04 -4.69
N VAL A 319 -28.40 20.74 -5.38
CA VAL A 319 -28.76 21.73 -6.42
C VAL A 319 -29.26 21.05 -7.70
N THR A 320 -28.65 19.95 -8.08
CA THR A 320 -29.00 19.24 -9.34
C THR A 320 -30.12 18.23 -9.17
N ASN A 321 -30.43 17.86 -7.91
CA ASN A 321 -31.27 16.72 -7.56
C ASN A 321 -30.83 15.41 -8.25
N ALA A 322 -29.51 15.26 -8.48
CA ALA A 322 -28.93 14.18 -9.29
C ALA A 322 -27.68 13.55 -8.64
N SER A 323 -27.85 12.97 -7.45
CA SER A 323 -26.76 12.38 -6.66
C SER A 323 -25.92 11.33 -7.41
N ALA A 324 -26.54 10.54 -8.29
CA ALA A 324 -25.85 9.56 -9.13
C ALA A 324 -24.87 10.23 -10.11
N ILE A 325 -25.30 11.30 -10.79
CA ILE A 325 -24.48 12.04 -11.75
C ILE A 325 -23.31 12.69 -11.03
N THR A 326 -23.55 13.28 -9.86
CA THR A 326 -22.48 13.85 -9.02
C THR A 326 -21.43 12.80 -8.66
N CYS A 327 -21.84 11.59 -8.25
CA CYS A 327 -20.92 10.50 -7.96
C CYS A 327 -20.08 10.13 -9.20
N ILE A 328 -20.71 9.98 -10.37
CA ILE A 328 -20.02 9.63 -11.62
C ILE A 328 -18.96 10.67 -11.98
N VAL A 329 -19.30 11.96 -11.90
CA VAL A 329 -18.36 13.05 -12.21
C VAL A 329 -17.13 12.99 -11.31
N PHE A 330 -17.32 12.85 -9.99
CA PHE A 330 -16.22 12.76 -9.04
C PHE A 330 -15.36 11.51 -9.25
N ILE A 331 -15.97 10.36 -9.55
CA ILE A 331 -15.23 9.13 -9.85
C ILE A 331 -14.39 9.28 -11.12
N ILE A 332 -14.93 9.89 -12.18
CA ILE A 332 -14.17 10.17 -13.41
C ILE A 332 -12.99 11.09 -13.13
N LEU A 333 -13.15 12.09 -12.26
CA LEU A 333 -12.08 13.02 -11.87
C LEU A 333 -11.07 12.41 -10.87
N THR A 334 -11.45 11.34 -10.17
CA THR A 334 -10.56 10.59 -9.27
C THR A 334 -9.42 9.91 -10.05
N ILE A 335 -9.70 9.37 -11.25
CA ILE A 335 -8.68 8.69 -12.07
C ILE A 335 -7.50 9.62 -12.43
N PRO A 336 -7.71 10.76 -13.12
CA PRO A 336 -6.60 11.64 -13.49
C PRO A 336 -5.93 12.29 -12.27
N SER A 337 -6.67 12.57 -11.18
CA SER A 337 -6.05 13.14 -9.97
C SER A 337 -5.09 12.17 -9.28
N LEU A 338 -5.45 10.89 -9.18
CA LEU A 338 -4.56 9.85 -8.66
C LEU A 338 -3.37 9.58 -9.58
N LEU A 339 -3.56 9.60 -10.91
CA LEU A 339 -2.45 9.49 -11.86
C LEU A 339 -1.48 10.67 -11.73
N PHE A 340 -1.99 11.88 -11.60
CA PHE A 340 -1.15 13.06 -11.39
C PHE A 340 -0.37 12.98 -10.08
N TYR A 341 -1.01 12.55 -8.99
CA TYR A 341 -0.29 12.30 -7.74
C TYR A 341 0.78 11.22 -7.89
N TYR A 342 0.51 10.14 -8.61
CA TYR A 342 1.48 9.07 -8.83
C TYR A 342 2.74 9.54 -9.59
N TYR A 343 2.58 10.31 -10.66
CA TYR A 343 3.72 10.75 -11.49
C TYR A 343 4.49 11.94 -10.92
N TRP A 344 3.79 12.90 -10.30
CA TRP A 344 4.40 14.17 -9.88
C TRP A 344 4.41 14.39 -8.37
N GLY A 345 3.75 13.53 -7.59
CA GLY A 345 3.60 13.70 -6.14
C GLY A 345 4.91 13.61 -5.36
N SER A 346 5.97 13.00 -5.91
CA SER A 346 7.29 12.90 -5.26
C SER A 346 8.28 14.02 -5.64
N VAL A 347 7.92 14.91 -6.57
CA VAL A 347 8.83 15.95 -7.10
C VAL A 347 9.21 16.98 -6.04
N SER A 348 8.26 17.39 -5.20
CA SER A 348 8.50 18.30 -4.08
C SER A 348 7.41 18.15 -3.02
N MET A 349 7.69 18.59 -1.79
CA MET A 349 6.70 18.60 -0.71
C MET A 349 5.45 19.41 -1.07
N VAL A 350 5.61 20.56 -1.75
CA VAL A 350 4.48 21.39 -2.18
C VAL A 350 3.64 20.67 -3.24
N SER A 351 4.28 20.03 -4.22
CA SER A 351 3.56 19.23 -5.22
C SER A 351 2.80 18.08 -4.57
N ASN A 352 3.44 17.41 -3.60
CA ASN A 352 2.84 16.34 -2.80
C ASN A 352 1.57 16.80 -2.08
N GLU A 353 1.64 17.89 -1.32
CA GLU A 353 0.49 18.46 -0.60
C GLU A 353 -0.65 18.88 -1.55
N CYS A 354 -0.35 19.62 -2.61
CA CYS A 354 -1.36 20.10 -3.55
C CYS A 354 -2.07 18.96 -4.27
N LEU A 355 -1.32 17.97 -4.75
CA LEU A 355 -1.90 16.82 -5.47
C LEU A 355 -2.68 15.89 -4.54
N GLN A 356 -2.26 15.73 -3.28
CA GLN A 356 -3.05 15.01 -2.27
C GLN A 356 -4.36 15.70 -1.95
N PHE A 357 -4.34 17.03 -1.81
CA PHE A 357 -5.56 17.80 -1.59
C PHE A 357 -6.56 17.58 -2.74
N ILE A 358 -6.08 17.65 -3.99
CA ILE A 358 -6.91 17.41 -5.17
C ILE A 358 -7.42 15.96 -5.22
N ALA A 359 -6.56 14.99 -4.94
CA ALA A 359 -6.95 13.58 -4.86
C ALA A 359 -8.02 13.37 -3.79
N GLY A 360 -7.82 13.89 -2.58
CA GLY A 360 -8.79 13.81 -1.49
C GLY A 360 -10.15 14.39 -1.89
N LEU A 361 -10.15 15.56 -2.53
CA LEU A 361 -11.36 16.24 -3.01
C LEU A 361 -12.21 15.35 -3.90
N PHE A 362 -11.62 14.65 -4.86
CA PHE A 362 -12.39 13.80 -5.78
C PHE A 362 -12.70 12.42 -5.20
N VAL A 363 -11.78 11.85 -4.42
CA VAL A 363 -11.93 10.49 -3.84
C VAL A 363 -13.04 10.45 -2.77
N ASN A 364 -13.06 11.40 -1.84
CA ASN A 364 -13.95 11.31 -0.66
C ASN A 364 -15.37 11.82 -0.92
N GLY A 365 -15.61 12.54 -2.03
CA GLY A 365 -16.92 13.09 -2.37
C GLY A 365 -18.02 12.02 -2.51
N PRO A 366 -17.88 11.06 -3.44
CA PRO A 366 -18.85 9.97 -3.63
C PRO A 366 -19.05 9.13 -2.37
N TYR A 367 -17.96 8.82 -1.67
CA TYR A 367 -18.00 8.06 -0.42
C TYR A 367 -18.93 8.71 0.61
N ASN A 368 -18.72 10.00 0.91
CA ASN A 368 -19.53 10.69 1.91
C ASN A 368 -20.96 10.91 1.43
N LEU A 369 -21.15 11.28 0.15
CA LEU A 369 -22.47 11.54 -0.42
C LEU A 369 -23.37 10.28 -0.38
N ILE A 370 -22.82 9.12 -0.74
CA ILE A 370 -23.58 7.87 -0.77
C ILE A 370 -23.93 7.41 0.65
N THR A 371 -22.95 7.47 1.56
CA THR A 371 -23.11 7.00 2.95
C THR A 371 -24.15 7.83 3.71
N THR A 372 -24.25 9.13 3.40
CA THR A 372 -25.11 10.07 4.13
C THR A 372 -26.43 10.35 3.41
N ALA A 373 -26.42 11.21 2.39
CA ALA A 373 -27.64 11.71 1.76
C ALA A 373 -28.37 10.62 0.96
N VAL A 374 -27.65 9.88 0.10
CA VAL A 374 -28.30 8.89 -0.77
C VAL A 374 -28.90 7.73 0.03
N SER A 375 -28.19 7.22 1.05
CA SER A 375 -28.72 6.15 1.89
C SER A 375 -30.00 6.59 2.63
N ALA A 376 -30.07 7.86 3.03
CA ALA A 376 -31.25 8.44 3.63
C ALA A 376 -32.42 8.60 2.63
N ASP A 377 -32.14 9.10 1.43
CA ASP A 377 -33.16 9.33 0.39
C ASP A 377 -33.78 8.00 -0.09
N LEU A 378 -32.96 6.96 -0.25
CA LEU A 378 -33.45 5.62 -0.63
C LEU A 378 -34.40 5.03 0.42
N ALA A 379 -34.16 5.33 1.71
CA ALA A 379 -34.98 4.84 2.80
C ALA A 379 -36.29 5.61 2.97
N ILE A 380 -36.33 6.91 2.69
CA ILE A 380 -37.54 7.76 2.83
C ILE A 380 -38.63 7.34 1.84
N ASN A 381 -38.26 6.79 0.68
CA ASN A 381 -39.22 6.23 -0.27
C ASN A 381 -40.02 5.03 0.28
N ILE A 382 -39.76 4.62 1.52
CA ILE A 382 -40.37 3.49 2.20
C ILE A 382 -41.07 4.02 3.43
N LYS A 383 -42.38 3.78 3.52
CA LYS A 383 -43.23 4.14 4.67
C LYS A 383 -42.96 3.23 5.89
N SER A 384 -41.70 3.03 6.28
CA SER A 384 -41.31 2.23 7.45
C SER A 384 -40.23 2.96 8.25
N LYS A 385 -40.49 3.15 9.56
CA LYS A 385 -39.58 3.84 10.49
C LYS A 385 -38.22 3.15 10.63
N SER A 386 -38.11 1.85 10.34
CA SER A 386 -36.86 1.07 10.47
C SER A 386 -36.12 0.85 9.15
N ALA A 387 -36.66 1.30 8.01
CA ALA A 387 -36.04 1.07 6.71
C ALA A 387 -34.70 1.80 6.56
N LEU A 388 -34.57 3.00 7.15
CA LEU A 388 -33.35 3.80 7.12
C LEU A 388 -32.15 3.08 7.72
N ALA A 389 -32.28 2.56 8.94
CA ALA A 389 -31.19 1.86 9.60
C ALA A 389 -30.73 0.63 8.79
N THR A 390 -31.69 -0.12 8.21
CA THR A 390 -31.40 -1.33 7.44
C THR A 390 -30.73 -1.01 6.10
N VAL A 391 -31.25 -0.04 5.34
CA VAL A 391 -30.68 0.37 4.04
C VAL A 391 -29.29 0.97 4.23
N SER A 392 -29.10 1.88 5.20
CA SER A 392 -27.79 2.44 5.52
C SER A 392 -26.81 1.35 5.98
N ALA A 393 -27.24 0.34 6.74
CA ALA A 393 -26.38 -0.77 7.15
C ALA A 393 -25.96 -1.65 5.96
N ILE A 394 -26.85 -1.93 5.00
CA ILE A 394 -26.50 -2.70 3.79
C ILE A 394 -25.47 -1.95 2.94
N ILE A 395 -25.74 -0.67 2.66
CA ILE A 395 -24.86 0.16 1.85
C ILE A 395 -23.51 0.33 2.54
N ASP A 396 -23.50 0.77 3.80
CA ASP A 396 -22.26 1.06 4.52
C ASP A 396 -21.46 -0.22 4.83
N GLY A 397 -22.16 -1.33 5.12
CA GLY A 397 -21.58 -2.64 5.33
C GLY A 397 -20.86 -3.15 4.07
N THR A 398 -21.52 -3.07 2.91
CA THR A 398 -20.90 -3.42 1.61
C THR A 398 -19.69 -2.55 1.32
N GLY A 399 -19.81 -1.24 1.56
CA GLY A 399 -18.70 -0.31 1.47
C GLY A 399 -17.51 -0.69 2.38
N SER A 400 -17.80 -1.12 3.60
CA SER A 400 -16.78 -1.50 4.59
C SER A 400 -16.03 -2.79 4.19
N ILE A 401 -16.67 -3.70 3.45
CA ILE A 401 -15.98 -4.84 2.83
C ILE A 401 -14.94 -4.33 1.82
N GLY A 402 -15.30 -3.36 0.97
CA GLY A 402 -14.36 -2.74 0.03
C GLY A 402 -13.18 -2.08 0.74
N ALA A 403 -13.43 -1.38 1.84
CA ALA A 403 -12.39 -0.83 2.69
C ALA A 403 -11.44 -1.89 3.25
N ALA A 404 -11.91 -3.10 3.57
CA ALA A 404 -11.08 -4.19 4.08
C ALA A 404 -10.18 -4.82 3.01
N VAL A 405 -10.68 -4.93 1.78
CA VAL A 405 -9.97 -5.53 0.64
C VAL A 405 -8.82 -4.64 0.16
N GLY A 406 -9.02 -3.33 0.13
CA GLY A 406 -8.06 -2.37 -0.43
C GLY A 406 -6.65 -2.44 0.19
N PRO A 407 -6.50 -2.22 1.51
CA PRO A 407 -5.21 -2.30 2.20
C PRO A 407 -4.51 -3.66 2.07
N ALA A 408 -5.27 -4.77 1.99
CA ALA A 408 -4.69 -6.10 1.76
C ALA A 408 -4.00 -6.18 0.39
N ILE A 409 -4.70 -5.70 -0.65
CA ILE A 409 -4.17 -5.68 -2.02
C ILE A 409 -2.93 -4.79 -2.09
N ALA A 410 -2.94 -3.62 -1.44
CA ALA A 410 -1.79 -2.71 -1.44
C ALA A 410 -0.52 -3.39 -0.89
N GLY A 411 -0.62 -4.05 0.28
CA GLY A 411 0.52 -4.77 0.86
C GLY A 411 1.01 -5.96 0.02
N TYR A 412 0.12 -6.59 -0.76
CA TYR A 412 0.51 -7.65 -1.69
C TYR A 412 1.18 -7.09 -2.95
N VAL A 413 0.57 -6.07 -3.57
CA VAL A 413 0.98 -5.48 -4.87
C VAL A 413 2.34 -4.79 -4.81
N GLU A 414 2.75 -4.23 -3.65
CA GLU A 414 4.08 -3.63 -3.49
C GLU A 414 5.23 -4.62 -3.78
N GLY A 415 5.02 -5.92 -3.51
CA GLY A 415 5.96 -6.98 -3.84
C GLY A 415 6.17 -7.22 -5.35
N PHE A 416 5.29 -6.69 -6.22
CA PHE A 416 5.25 -6.99 -7.66
C PHE A 416 5.89 -5.89 -8.55
N GLY A 417 6.56 -4.88 -7.98
CA GLY A 417 7.02 -3.66 -8.69
C GLY A 417 8.37 -3.69 -9.42
N TRP A 418 9.11 -4.80 -9.42
CA TRP A 418 10.56 -4.76 -9.75
C TRP A 418 10.91 -4.57 -11.23
N GLY A 419 10.18 -5.21 -12.15
CA GLY A 419 10.36 -4.95 -13.59
C GLY A 419 10.09 -3.49 -13.95
N ARG A 420 9.15 -2.86 -13.23
CA ARG A 420 8.81 -1.45 -13.37
C ARG A 420 9.92 -0.54 -12.86
N ARG A 421 10.55 -0.85 -11.72
CA ARG A 421 11.70 -0.08 -11.20
C ARG A 421 12.90 -0.09 -12.15
N VAL A 422 13.17 -1.24 -12.80
CA VAL A 422 14.20 -1.32 -13.84
C VAL A 422 13.82 -0.46 -15.05
N SER A 423 12.58 -0.55 -15.55
CA SER A 423 12.09 0.31 -16.64
C SER A 423 12.16 1.81 -16.29
N GLU A 424 11.82 2.19 -15.06
CA GLU A 424 11.91 3.57 -14.57
C GLU A 424 13.37 4.05 -14.49
N ALA A 425 14.29 3.22 -14.00
CA ALA A 425 15.73 3.55 -14.01
C ALA A 425 16.29 3.72 -15.44
N VAL A 426 15.83 2.89 -16.38
CA VAL A 426 16.18 3.02 -17.81
C VAL A 426 15.64 4.32 -18.41
N ALA A 427 14.39 4.66 -18.12
CA ALA A 427 13.78 5.92 -18.58
C ALA A 427 14.56 7.14 -18.05
N ARG A 428 14.92 7.15 -16.75
CA ARG A 428 15.74 8.22 -16.14
C ARG A 428 17.11 8.36 -16.80
N ARG A 429 17.76 7.23 -17.16
CA ARG A 429 19.03 7.27 -17.91
C ARG A 429 18.86 7.88 -19.30
N ALA A 430 17.80 7.49 -20.03
CA ALA A 430 17.52 8.01 -21.36
C ALA A 430 17.34 9.54 -21.34
N GLU A 431 16.61 10.05 -20.35
CA GLU A 431 16.44 11.49 -20.11
C GLU A 431 17.78 12.19 -19.79
N ALA A 432 18.58 11.62 -18.87
CA ALA A 432 19.82 12.25 -18.42
C ALA A 432 20.93 12.27 -19.49
N THR A 433 20.96 11.26 -20.37
CA THR A 433 22.03 11.10 -21.38
C THR A 433 21.63 11.64 -22.75
N GLY A 434 20.38 12.04 -22.95
CA GLY A 434 19.84 12.46 -24.25
C GLY A 434 19.85 11.36 -25.31
N GLY A 435 20.14 10.11 -24.92
CA GLY A 435 20.17 8.93 -25.77
C GLY A 435 18.83 8.20 -25.78
N GLY A 436 18.58 7.42 -26.85
CA GLY A 436 17.38 6.57 -26.92
C GLY A 436 17.38 5.50 -25.82
N GLU A 437 16.18 5.03 -25.45
CA GLU A 437 16.00 3.95 -24.47
C GLU A 437 16.71 2.68 -24.93
N LYS A 438 17.92 2.43 -24.40
CA LYS A 438 18.59 1.13 -24.54
C LYS A 438 18.05 0.22 -23.44
N SER A 439 17.39 -0.88 -23.82
CA SER A 439 16.82 -1.83 -22.85
C SER A 439 17.92 -2.43 -21.98
N VAL A 440 17.73 -2.41 -20.66
CA VAL A 440 18.61 -3.10 -19.71
C VAL A 440 18.03 -4.48 -19.39
N LYS A 441 18.90 -5.50 -19.43
CA LYS A 441 18.51 -6.88 -19.12
C LYS A 441 18.48 -7.09 -17.60
N LEU A 442 17.36 -7.59 -17.10
CA LEU A 442 17.23 -8.02 -15.70
C LEU A 442 17.53 -9.52 -15.60
N VAL A 443 18.60 -9.87 -14.89
CA VAL A 443 18.92 -11.25 -14.51
C VAL A 443 18.42 -11.49 -13.09
N ALA A 444 17.43 -12.38 -12.96
CA ALA A 444 16.88 -12.74 -11.66
C ALA A 444 17.79 -13.75 -10.95
N ALA A 445 18.60 -13.28 -10.00
CA ALA A 445 19.55 -14.11 -9.27
C ALA A 445 18.81 -14.98 -8.24
N SER A 446 18.56 -16.24 -8.58
CA SER A 446 17.69 -17.17 -7.83
C SER A 446 18.43 -18.16 -6.94
N LYS A 447 19.71 -17.91 -6.63
CA LYS A 447 20.49 -18.72 -5.67
C LYS A 447 19.69 -18.93 -4.38
N THR A 448 19.80 -20.09 -3.76
CA THR A 448 19.09 -20.50 -2.52
C THR A 448 17.56 -20.54 -2.59
N GLN A 449 16.94 -20.12 -3.69
CA GLN A 449 15.49 -20.08 -3.84
C GLN A 449 14.89 -21.42 -4.30
N PRO A 450 13.69 -21.79 -3.82
CA PRO A 450 13.03 -23.02 -4.22
C PRO A 450 12.36 -22.91 -5.61
N PRO A 451 12.10 -24.04 -6.30
CA PRO A 451 11.50 -24.04 -7.64
C PRO A 451 10.20 -23.24 -7.78
N GLU A 452 9.36 -23.22 -6.75
CA GLU A 452 8.08 -22.52 -6.73
C GLU A 452 8.25 -21.01 -6.94
N LYS A 453 9.30 -20.43 -6.34
CA LYS A 453 9.63 -19.00 -6.48
C LYS A 453 10.09 -18.65 -7.89
N ILE A 454 10.78 -19.57 -8.55
CA ILE A 454 11.22 -19.42 -9.94
C ILE A 454 10.01 -19.43 -10.88
N VAL A 455 9.07 -20.36 -10.66
CA VAL A 455 7.82 -20.43 -11.42
C VAL A 455 6.95 -19.19 -11.20
N GLU A 456 6.87 -18.69 -9.97
CA GLU A 456 6.17 -17.44 -9.64
C GLU A 456 6.74 -16.26 -10.43
N ALA A 457 8.05 -16.03 -10.36
CA ALA A 457 8.72 -14.99 -11.13
C ALA A 457 8.56 -15.17 -12.65
N TYR A 458 8.61 -16.42 -13.14
CA TYR A 458 8.41 -16.73 -14.55
C TYR A 458 6.99 -16.39 -15.03
N ARG A 459 5.96 -16.69 -14.22
CA ARG A 459 4.57 -16.31 -14.52
C ARG A 459 4.38 -14.79 -14.55
N CYS A 460 5.20 -14.05 -13.80
CA CYS A 460 5.26 -12.59 -13.85
C CYS A 460 6.03 -12.01 -15.06
N GLY A 461 6.48 -12.86 -16.00
CA GLY A 461 7.13 -12.43 -17.23
C GLY A 461 8.67 -12.48 -17.20
N GLN A 462 9.29 -12.79 -16.06
CA GLN A 462 10.74 -12.98 -15.99
C GLN A 462 11.15 -14.20 -16.82
N ARG A 463 12.21 -14.07 -17.62
CA ARG A 463 12.73 -15.17 -18.47
C ARG A 463 14.17 -15.54 -18.17
N VAL A 464 14.97 -14.57 -17.73
CA VAL A 464 16.41 -14.74 -17.52
C VAL A 464 16.70 -14.95 -16.04
N PHE A 465 17.25 -16.10 -15.67
CA PHE A 465 17.55 -16.45 -14.29
C PHE A 465 19.05 -16.74 -14.13
N GLY A 466 19.62 -16.22 -13.05
CA GLY A 466 21.04 -16.33 -12.72
C GLY A 466 21.26 -17.23 -11.51
N GLU A 467 22.21 -18.15 -11.60
CA GLU A 467 22.62 -19.02 -10.49
C GLU A 467 24.10 -18.84 -10.15
N ASN A 468 24.41 -18.87 -8.84
CA ASN A 468 25.79 -18.78 -8.36
C ASN A 468 26.48 -20.14 -8.33
N TYR A 469 25.72 -21.22 -8.09
CA TYR A 469 26.26 -22.55 -7.85
C TYR A 469 25.81 -23.52 -8.93
N ILE A 470 26.77 -24.19 -9.58
CA ILE A 470 26.50 -25.14 -10.67
C ILE A 470 25.56 -26.27 -10.21
N GLN A 471 25.69 -26.72 -8.96
CA GLN A 471 24.85 -27.78 -8.40
C GLN A 471 23.39 -27.35 -8.30
N GLU A 472 23.12 -26.15 -7.78
CA GLU A 472 21.76 -25.61 -7.71
C GLU A 472 21.18 -25.41 -9.10
N LEU A 473 21.98 -24.85 -10.01
CA LEU A 473 21.55 -24.67 -11.39
C LEU A 473 21.16 -25.99 -12.05
N CYS A 474 21.99 -27.03 -11.91
CA CYS A 474 21.65 -28.36 -12.43
C CYS A 474 20.37 -28.92 -11.80
N ALA A 475 20.21 -28.79 -10.47
CA ALA A 475 19.03 -29.27 -9.77
C ALA A 475 17.75 -28.57 -10.27
N LYS A 476 17.77 -27.23 -10.32
CA LYS A 476 16.63 -26.40 -10.76
C LYS A 476 16.30 -26.61 -12.23
N SER A 477 17.32 -26.69 -13.10
CA SER A 477 17.09 -26.90 -14.53
C SER A 477 16.45 -28.25 -14.88
N ALA A 478 16.64 -29.25 -14.01
CA ALA A 478 16.07 -30.59 -14.18
C ALA A 478 14.82 -30.81 -13.31
N ASP A 479 14.39 -29.80 -12.55
CA ASP A 479 13.24 -29.92 -11.67
C ASP A 479 11.96 -30.08 -12.50
N PRO A 480 11.11 -31.10 -12.24
CA PRO A 480 9.91 -31.35 -13.04
C PRO A 480 8.94 -30.17 -13.11
N LEU A 481 8.84 -29.38 -12.03
CA LEU A 481 7.95 -28.23 -11.96
C LEU A 481 8.45 -27.12 -12.90
N ILE A 482 9.75 -26.81 -12.86
CA ILE A 482 10.35 -25.80 -13.75
C ILE A 482 10.30 -26.24 -15.20
N VAL A 483 10.61 -27.51 -15.49
CA VAL A 483 10.58 -28.03 -16.87
C VAL A 483 9.17 -27.95 -17.46
N ALA A 484 8.13 -28.19 -16.66
CA ALA A 484 6.74 -28.12 -17.12
C ALA A 484 6.23 -26.68 -17.26
N GLU A 485 6.49 -25.82 -16.29
CA GLU A 485 5.88 -24.48 -16.19
C GLU A 485 6.71 -23.37 -16.86
N CYS A 486 8.01 -23.60 -17.09
CA CYS A 486 8.94 -22.58 -17.58
C CYS A 486 9.60 -22.95 -18.93
N PRO A 487 8.83 -23.17 -20.02
CA PRO A 487 9.35 -23.69 -21.29
C PRO A 487 10.30 -22.72 -22.03
N HIS A 488 10.37 -21.45 -21.65
CA HIS A 488 11.26 -20.44 -22.25
C HIS A 488 12.23 -19.84 -21.24
N ILE A 489 12.53 -20.55 -20.15
CA ILE A 489 13.52 -20.11 -19.18
C ILE A 489 14.91 -20.05 -19.81
N GLU A 490 15.65 -18.99 -19.50
CA GLU A 490 17.04 -18.81 -19.90
C GLU A 490 17.92 -18.82 -18.66
N TRP A 491 18.79 -19.81 -18.58
CA TRP A 491 19.69 -19.97 -17.45
C TRP A 491 21.03 -19.31 -17.72
N ARG A 492 21.51 -18.59 -16.71
CA ARG A 492 22.83 -17.97 -16.71
C ARG A 492 23.60 -18.37 -15.47
N LEU A 493 24.89 -18.66 -15.64
CA LEU A 493 25.78 -18.85 -14.52
C LEU A 493 26.50 -17.53 -14.22
N ILE A 494 26.24 -16.97 -13.03
CA ILE A 494 26.76 -15.68 -12.56
C ILE A 494 27.71 -15.84 -11.37
N GLY A 495 28.04 -17.08 -11.00
CA GLY A 495 29.03 -17.41 -9.97
C GLY A 495 30.29 -18.09 -10.51
N HIS A 496 31.31 -18.20 -9.67
CA HIS A 496 32.63 -18.72 -10.05
C HIS A 496 32.59 -20.19 -10.51
N ILE A 497 33.39 -20.53 -11.52
CA ILE A 497 33.44 -21.88 -12.11
C ILE A 497 34.70 -22.62 -11.68
N GLN A 498 34.49 -23.78 -11.07
CA GLN A 498 35.55 -24.79 -10.93
C GLN A 498 35.67 -25.60 -12.22
N THR A 499 36.89 -25.70 -12.79
CA THR A 499 37.13 -26.34 -14.09
C THR A 499 36.63 -27.80 -14.16
N ASN A 500 36.70 -28.54 -13.05
CA ASN A 500 36.22 -29.93 -12.97
C ASN A 500 34.68 -30.05 -13.05
N LYS A 501 33.94 -28.95 -12.88
CA LYS A 501 32.46 -28.91 -12.94
C LYS A 501 31.90 -28.49 -14.30
N ILE A 502 32.75 -28.13 -15.27
CA ILE A 502 32.32 -27.70 -16.61
C ILE A 502 31.42 -28.73 -17.29
N ASN A 503 31.78 -30.01 -17.25
CA ASN A 503 30.97 -31.06 -17.87
C ASN A 503 29.59 -31.24 -17.23
N GLN A 504 29.46 -30.91 -15.93
CA GLN A 504 28.19 -30.89 -15.22
C GLN A 504 27.35 -29.69 -15.66
N LEU A 505 27.95 -28.50 -15.70
CA LEU A 505 27.30 -27.26 -16.16
C LEU A 505 26.74 -27.39 -17.58
N LEU A 506 27.51 -27.97 -18.52
CA LEU A 506 27.09 -28.10 -19.92
C LEU A 506 25.94 -29.10 -20.15
N ARG A 507 25.48 -29.82 -19.11
CA ARG A 507 24.26 -30.65 -19.16
C ARG A 507 22.99 -29.86 -18.87
N VAL A 508 23.11 -28.63 -18.39
CA VAL A 508 21.98 -27.74 -18.13
C VAL A 508 21.33 -27.37 -19.46
N ASP A 509 20.07 -27.79 -19.61
CA ASP A 509 19.23 -27.37 -20.72
C ASP A 509 18.95 -25.87 -20.60
N ARG A 510 18.94 -25.18 -21.74
CA ARG A 510 18.72 -23.72 -21.82
C ARG A 510 19.72 -22.85 -21.04
N LEU A 511 20.91 -23.36 -20.75
CA LEU A 511 22.05 -22.51 -20.37
C LEU A 511 22.41 -21.58 -21.56
N THR A 512 22.13 -20.29 -21.43
CA THR A 512 22.36 -19.29 -22.49
C THR A 512 23.69 -18.56 -22.31
N ALA A 513 24.11 -18.28 -21.07
CA ALA A 513 25.33 -17.53 -20.80
C ALA A 513 26.10 -17.97 -19.55
N VAL A 514 27.40 -17.69 -19.56
CA VAL A 514 28.31 -17.73 -18.40
C VAL A 514 28.98 -16.38 -18.25
N GLU A 515 28.75 -15.69 -17.14
CA GLU A 515 29.19 -14.30 -16.97
C GLU A 515 30.54 -14.16 -16.23
N THR A 516 31.15 -15.28 -15.83
CA THR A 516 32.24 -15.32 -14.85
C THR A 516 33.57 -15.89 -15.38
N ILE A 517 33.86 -15.69 -16.67
CA ILE A 517 35.15 -16.13 -17.23
C ILE A 517 36.26 -15.21 -16.72
N ASP A 518 37.20 -15.75 -15.94
CA ASP A 518 38.24 -14.98 -15.26
C ASP A 518 39.67 -15.35 -15.67
N SER A 519 39.85 -16.37 -16.52
CA SER A 519 41.20 -16.86 -16.83
C SER A 519 41.28 -17.58 -18.19
N PRO A 520 42.45 -17.54 -18.86
CA PRO A 520 42.70 -18.29 -20.09
C PRO A 520 42.46 -19.80 -19.93
N LYS A 521 42.87 -20.35 -18.78
CA LYS A 521 42.71 -21.77 -18.46
C LYS A 521 41.23 -22.17 -18.41
N LEU A 522 40.39 -21.34 -17.79
CA LEU A 522 38.95 -21.58 -17.73
C LEU A 522 38.31 -21.50 -19.12
N ALA A 523 38.63 -20.44 -19.89
CA ALA A 523 38.13 -20.27 -21.26
C ALA A 523 38.47 -21.47 -22.15
N GLN A 524 39.74 -21.89 -22.20
CA GLN A 524 40.18 -23.04 -22.99
C GLN A 524 39.55 -24.36 -22.55
N SER A 525 39.36 -24.54 -21.23
CA SER A 525 38.71 -25.75 -20.70
C SER A 525 37.24 -25.81 -21.08
N LEU A 526 36.56 -24.67 -21.08
CA LEU A 526 35.16 -24.55 -21.49
C LEU A 526 35.00 -24.75 -23.00
N GLU A 527 35.85 -24.13 -23.82
CA GLU A 527 35.93 -24.33 -25.27
C GLU A 527 36.10 -25.81 -25.62
N LYS A 528 37.07 -26.50 -25.00
CA LYS A 528 37.30 -27.93 -25.24
C LYS A 528 36.05 -28.77 -24.94
N ALA A 529 35.34 -28.44 -23.87
CA ALA A 529 34.14 -29.17 -23.47
C ALA A 529 32.92 -28.88 -24.36
N LEU A 530 32.82 -27.66 -24.90
CA LEU A 530 31.79 -27.22 -25.85
C LEU A 530 32.03 -27.77 -27.26
N SER A 531 33.28 -27.80 -27.72
CA SER A 531 33.69 -28.37 -29.01
C SER A 531 33.27 -29.83 -29.13
N VAL A 532 33.46 -30.64 -28.08
CA VAL A 532 33.00 -32.04 -28.03
C VAL A 532 31.48 -32.16 -28.19
N ARG A 533 30.73 -31.13 -27.78
CA ARG A 533 29.26 -31.08 -27.82
C ARG A 533 28.72 -30.33 -29.04
N ASN A 534 29.58 -29.73 -29.85
CA ASN A 534 29.24 -28.84 -30.96
C ASN A 534 28.17 -27.79 -30.58
N ARG A 535 28.33 -27.19 -29.40
CA ARG A 535 27.41 -26.20 -28.82
C ARG A 535 28.14 -24.88 -28.65
N THR A 536 27.51 -23.78 -29.00
CA THR A 536 28.01 -22.44 -28.69
C THR A 536 27.40 -21.91 -27.39
N LEU A 537 28.14 -21.06 -26.67
CA LEU A 537 27.70 -20.47 -25.42
C LEU A 537 28.12 -19.00 -25.35
N GLU A 538 27.23 -18.14 -24.89
CA GLU A 538 27.56 -16.73 -24.64
C GLU A 538 28.41 -16.62 -23.38
N VAL A 539 29.45 -15.78 -23.42
CA VAL A 539 30.34 -15.58 -22.28
C VAL A 539 30.63 -14.11 -22.04
N MET A 540 30.78 -13.77 -20.76
CA MET A 540 31.35 -12.50 -20.34
C MET A 540 32.64 -12.72 -19.56
N VAL A 541 33.55 -11.75 -19.66
CA VAL A 541 34.79 -11.72 -18.87
C VAL A 541 34.51 -11.01 -17.55
N GLN A 542 34.74 -11.68 -16.43
CA GLN A 542 34.61 -11.08 -15.10
C GLN A 542 35.91 -10.38 -14.73
N ILE A 543 35.81 -9.07 -14.50
CA ILE A 543 36.93 -8.22 -14.12
C ILE A 543 36.83 -7.91 -12.63
N ASN A 544 37.94 -8.09 -11.90
CA ASN A 544 38.04 -7.56 -10.55
C ASN A 544 38.34 -6.06 -10.63
N SER A 545 37.34 -5.23 -10.33
CA SER A 545 37.43 -3.77 -10.46
C SER A 545 37.92 -3.04 -9.20
N GLY A 546 38.22 -3.76 -8.12
CA GLY A 546 38.80 -3.21 -6.90
C GLY A 546 40.17 -3.81 -6.58
N ASP A 547 40.96 -3.13 -5.75
CA ASP A 547 42.29 -3.59 -5.28
C ASP A 547 42.22 -4.66 -4.16
N GLU A 548 41.06 -5.28 -3.97
CA GLU A 548 40.85 -6.30 -2.94
C GLU A 548 41.21 -7.68 -3.50
N ASP A 549 42.29 -8.28 -2.99
CA ASP A 549 42.78 -9.63 -3.37
C ASP A 549 41.74 -10.75 -3.19
N VAL A 550 40.64 -10.48 -2.47
CA VAL A 550 39.58 -11.44 -2.12
C VAL A 550 38.52 -11.56 -3.22
N LYS A 551 38.42 -10.59 -4.15
CA LYS A 551 37.40 -10.58 -5.20
C LYS A 551 37.80 -11.47 -6.40
N THR A 552 36.83 -12.21 -6.92
CA THR A 552 37.01 -13.08 -8.10
C THR A 552 36.97 -12.28 -9.40
N GLY A 553 37.81 -12.64 -10.37
CA GLY A 553 37.90 -12.01 -11.69
C GLY A 553 39.35 -11.85 -12.16
N CYS A 554 39.55 -11.56 -13.45
CA CYS A 554 40.86 -11.17 -13.95
C CYS A 554 41.16 -9.70 -13.62
N HIS A 555 42.44 -9.33 -13.55
CA HIS A 555 42.81 -7.92 -13.44
C HIS A 555 42.51 -7.15 -14.74
N PHE A 556 42.31 -5.84 -14.63
CA PHE A 556 42.09 -4.95 -15.79
C PHE A 556 43.16 -5.10 -16.88
N THR A 557 44.43 -5.27 -16.47
CA THR A 557 45.57 -5.46 -17.38
C THR A 557 45.53 -6.77 -18.16
N GLU A 558 44.80 -7.77 -17.66
CA GLU A 558 44.67 -9.10 -18.24
C GLU A 558 43.39 -9.26 -19.06
N ALA A 559 42.38 -8.43 -18.81
CA ALA A 559 41.05 -8.52 -19.42
C ALA A 559 41.08 -8.45 -20.96
N GLU A 560 41.87 -7.52 -21.53
CA GLU A 560 42.03 -7.39 -22.98
C GLU A 560 42.65 -8.65 -23.59
N ALA A 561 43.72 -9.17 -22.98
CA ALA A 561 44.41 -10.37 -23.45
C ALA A 561 43.50 -11.61 -23.38
N LEU A 562 42.72 -11.75 -22.31
CA LEU A 562 41.75 -12.82 -22.15
C LEU A 562 40.62 -12.72 -23.19
N ALA A 563 40.06 -11.53 -23.39
CA ALA A 563 39.03 -11.30 -24.41
C ALA A 563 39.55 -11.59 -25.83
N ARG A 564 40.80 -11.22 -26.13
CA ARG A 564 41.45 -11.51 -27.41
C ARG A 564 41.61 -13.02 -27.61
N LEU A 565 42.04 -13.75 -26.57
CA LEU A 565 42.15 -15.21 -26.60
C LEU A 565 40.81 -15.88 -26.84
N ILE A 566 39.74 -15.44 -26.16
CA ILE A 566 38.39 -16.00 -26.36
C ILE A 566 37.96 -15.83 -27.82
N ARG A 567 38.15 -14.63 -28.39
CA ARG A 567 37.73 -14.35 -29.78
C ARG A 567 38.55 -15.08 -30.83
N ALA A 568 39.86 -15.26 -30.60
CA ALA A 568 40.76 -15.87 -31.57
C ALA A 568 40.77 -17.40 -31.50
N ASP A 569 40.77 -17.96 -30.29
CA ASP A 569 41.12 -19.36 -30.06
C ASP A 569 39.91 -20.19 -29.57
N CYS A 570 38.77 -19.58 -29.23
CA CYS A 570 37.60 -20.26 -28.67
C CYS A 570 36.33 -20.05 -29.53
N PRO A 571 36.21 -20.71 -30.71
CA PRO A 571 35.10 -20.48 -31.63
C PRO A 571 33.71 -20.87 -31.09
N HIS A 572 33.62 -21.69 -30.04
CA HIS A 572 32.35 -22.02 -29.39
C HIS A 572 31.98 -21.06 -28.26
N LEU A 573 32.89 -20.16 -27.88
CA LEU A 573 32.64 -19.11 -26.90
C LEU A 573 32.33 -17.80 -27.62
N LYS A 574 31.08 -17.36 -27.54
CA LYS A 574 30.67 -16.06 -28.07
C LYS A 574 30.85 -15.01 -26.98
N LEU A 575 31.93 -14.24 -27.07
CA LEU A 575 32.15 -13.11 -26.17
C LEU A 575 31.08 -12.03 -26.39
N THR A 576 30.23 -11.79 -25.39
CA THR A 576 29.11 -10.83 -25.46
C THR A 576 29.28 -9.61 -24.57
N GLY A 577 30.14 -9.68 -23.55
CA GLY A 577 30.27 -8.57 -22.61
C GLY A 577 31.36 -8.72 -21.57
N LEU A 578 31.38 -7.75 -20.66
CA LEU A 578 32.21 -7.70 -19.47
C LEU A 578 31.31 -7.68 -18.24
N MET A 579 31.79 -8.27 -17.15
CA MET A 579 31.07 -8.34 -15.88
C MET A 579 31.96 -7.85 -14.74
N THR A 580 31.37 -7.16 -13.76
CA THR A 580 32.05 -6.84 -12.50
C THR A 580 31.08 -6.90 -11.32
N VAL A 581 31.65 -7.01 -10.12
CA VAL A 581 30.94 -6.86 -8.84
C VAL A 581 31.59 -5.71 -8.08
N GLY A 582 30.80 -4.66 -7.83
CA GLY A 582 31.27 -3.47 -7.13
C GLY A 582 31.56 -3.75 -5.66
N ARG A 583 32.21 -2.78 -4.99
CA ARG A 583 32.41 -2.83 -3.55
C ARG A 583 31.06 -2.94 -2.82
N PHE A 584 30.96 -3.95 -1.97
CA PHE A 584 29.77 -4.18 -1.16
C PHE A 584 29.61 -3.07 -0.11
N GLY A 585 28.39 -2.56 0.07
CA GLY A 585 28.10 -1.55 1.09
C GLY A 585 28.73 -0.16 0.84
N HIS A 586 29.05 0.18 -0.42
CA HIS A 586 29.54 1.52 -0.76
C HIS A 586 28.46 2.59 -0.48
N ASP A 587 28.85 3.67 0.19
CA ASP A 587 27.97 4.81 0.44
C ASP A 587 27.85 5.69 -0.82
N TRP A 588 26.69 5.64 -1.45
CA TRP A 588 26.36 6.43 -2.63
C TRP A 588 26.19 7.93 -2.37
N SER A 589 26.04 8.34 -1.10
CA SER A 589 26.01 9.76 -0.72
C SER A 589 27.37 10.45 -0.95
N ALA A 590 28.46 9.68 -0.85
CA ALA A 590 29.82 10.13 -1.15
C ALA A 590 30.14 10.16 -2.66
N GLY A 591 29.19 9.78 -3.51
CA GLY A 591 29.33 9.71 -4.96
C GLY A 591 29.33 8.29 -5.52
N PRO A 592 29.49 8.13 -6.85
CA PRO A 592 29.37 6.83 -7.51
C PRO A 592 30.40 5.81 -7.04
N ASN A 593 30.03 4.52 -7.04
CA ASN A 593 30.94 3.44 -6.66
C ASN A 593 32.23 3.48 -7.52
N PRO A 594 33.42 3.62 -6.90
CA PRO A 594 34.67 3.77 -7.63
C PRO A 594 35.01 2.54 -8.49
N ASP A 595 34.59 1.34 -8.08
CA ASP A 595 34.81 0.11 -8.85
C ASP A 595 33.99 0.15 -10.15
N PHE A 596 32.77 0.69 -10.13
CA PHE A 596 31.95 0.86 -11.33
C PHE A 596 32.50 1.95 -12.25
N LEU A 597 32.99 3.06 -11.70
CA LEU A 597 33.64 4.10 -12.50
C LEU A 597 34.91 3.57 -13.20
N ALA A 598 35.75 2.82 -12.47
CA ALA A 598 36.92 2.18 -13.03
C ALA A 598 36.54 1.16 -14.12
N PHE A 599 35.50 0.37 -13.87
CA PHE A 599 35.00 -0.62 -14.83
C PHE A 599 34.51 0.03 -16.13
N VAL A 600 33.64 1.05 -16.04
CA VAL A 600 33.14 1.79 -17.20
C VAL A 600 34.28 2.53 -17.91
N GLY A 601 35.23 3.11 -17.17
CA GLY A 601 36.39 3.80 -17.76
C GLY A 601 37.31 2.88 -18.57
N ASN A 602 37.49 1.64 -18.14
CA ASN A 602 38.34 0.66 -18.83
C ASN A 602 37.64 -0.04 -20.01
N HIS A 603 36.30 0.00 -20.09
CA HIS A 603 35.54 -0.61 -21.19
C HIS A 603 35.98 -0.09 -22.57
N ARG A 604 36.17 1.22 -22.70
CA ARG A 604 36.68 1.84 -23.94
C ARG A 604 38.03 1.28 -24.34
N SER A 605 38.99 1.26 -23.41
CA SER A 605 40.35 0.78 -23.67
C SER A 605 40.35 -0.68 -24.13
N ILE A 606 39.52 -1.53 -23.51
CA ILE A 606 39.39 -2.94 -23.90
C ILE A 606 38.80 -3.06 -25.31
N CYS A 607 37.76 -2.28 -25.63
CA CYS A 607 37.15 -2.30 -26.98
C CYS A 607 38.12 -1.82 -28.06
N GLU A 608 38.90 -0.77 -27.78
CA GLU A 608 39.96 -0.26 -28.66
C GLU A 608 41.04 -1.32 -28.90
N GLY A 609 41.56 -1.96 -27.84
CA GLY A 609 42.55 -3.03 -27.94
C GLY A 609 42.05 -4.26 -28.71
N LEU A 610 40.73 -4.48 -28.72
CA LEU A 610 40.06 -5.54 -29.48
C LEU A 610 39.64 -5.12 -30.90
N ALA A 611 39.83 -3.85 -31.28
CA ALA A 611 39.37 -3.26 -32.53
C ALA A 611 37.87 -3.49 -32.80
N ILE A 612 37.03 -3.25 -31.79
CA ILE A 612 35.56 -3.36 -31.87
C ILE A 612 34.87 -2.09 -31.36
N SER A 613 33.60 -1.93 -31.71
CA SER A 613 32.77 -0.84 -31.17
C SER A 613 32.49 -1.07 -29.68
N GLU A 614 32.46 0.00 -28.88
CA GLU A 614 32.02 -0.03 -27.47
C GLU A 614 30.65 -0.68 -27.31
N SER A 615 29.75 -0.51 -28.28
CA SER A 615 28.42 -1.13 -28.28
C SER A 615 28.41 -2.65 -28.48
N SER A 616 29.56 -3.27 -28.82
CA SER A 616 29.67 -4.71 -29.09
C SER A 616 29.91 -5.55 -27.84
N LEU A 617 30.32 -4.94 -26.72
CA LEU A 617 30.48 -5.61 -25.42
C LEU A 617 29.50 -5.00 -24.43
N GLU A 618 28.51 -5.79 -24.02
CA GLU A 618 27.57 -5.42 -22.96
C GLU A 618 28.29 -5.26 -21.61
N LEU A 619 27.83 -4.34 -20.78
CA LEU A 619 28.32 -4.17 -19.40
C LEU A 619 27.33 -4.74 -18.40
N SER A 620 27.75 -5.74 -17.64
CA SER A 620 26.90 -6.43 -16.66
C SER A 620 27.36 -6.14 -15.23
N PHE A 621 26.72 -5.15 -14.58
CA PHE A 621 27.01 -4.72 -13.21
C PHE A 621 25.81 -4.07 -12.52
N GLY A 622 25.81 -4.05 -11.20
CA GLY A 622 24.66 -3.65 -10.37
C GLY A 622 23.89 -4.86 -9.85
N MET A 623 23.64 -4.85 -8.54
CA MET A 623 22.93 -5.84 -7.77
C MET A 623 21.75 -5.21 -7.04
N THR A 624 21.05 -5.97 -6.20
CA THR A 624 19.87 -5.49 -5.46
C THR A 624 20.06 -4.12 -4.79
N ALA A 625 21.23 -3.84 -4.21
CA ALA A 625 21.47 -2.61 -3.47
C ALA A 625 21.78 -1.39 -4.34
N ASP A 626 22.17 -1.57 -5.61
CA ASP A 626 22.79 -0.53 -6.43
C ASP A 626 22.46 -0.61 -7.93
N PHE A 627 21.42 -1.36 -8.31
CA PHE A 627 21.07 -1.56 -9.72
C PHE A 627 20.56 -0.27 -10.39
N GLU A 628 19.86 0.61 -9.67
CA GLU A 628 19.33 1.86 -10.26
C GLU A 628 20.47 2.81 -10.61
N GLU A 629 21.45 2.93 -9.72
CA GLU A 629 22.66 3.71 -9.91
C GLU A 629 23.57 3.09 -10.97
N ALA A 630 23.72 1.76 -10.99
CA ALA A 630 24.47 1.06 -12.03
C ALA A 630 23.89 1.27 -13.43
N ILE A 631 22.55 1.27 -13.57
CA ILE A 631 21.87 1.63 -14.82
C ILE A 631 22.23 3.06 -15.20
N GLY A 632 22.16 4.00 -14.25
CA GLY A 632 22.56 5.40 -14.47
C GLY A 632 24.01 5.55 -14.95
N LEU A 633 24.93 4.71 -14.47
CA LEU A 633 26.34 4.70 -14.85
C LEU A 633 26.66 3.99 -16.17
N GLY A 634 25.69 3.29 -16.76
CA GLY A 634 25.87 2.70 -18.09
C GLY A 634 25.59 1.21 -18.20
N SER A 635 25.19 0.53 -17.13
CA SER A 635 24.93 -0.91 -17.13
C SER A 635 23.90 -1.30 -18.19
N ASP A 636 24.21 -2.35 -18.94
CA ASP A 636 23.32 -2.99 -19.92
C ASP A 636 22.58 -4.19 -19.29
N GLU A 637 23.05 -4.65 -18.13
CA GLU A 637 22.52 -5.82 -17.45
C GLU A 637 22.75 -5.76 -15.93
N VAL A 638 21.68 -5.98 -15.17
CA VAL A 638 21.69 -5.96 -13.70
C VAL A 638 21.26 -7.30 -13.13
N ARG A 639 21.88 -7.70 -12.01
CA ARG A 639 21.65 -9.00 -11.36
C ARG A 639 20.97 -8.80 -10.01
N VAL A 640 19.64 -8.90 -9.99
CA VAL A 640 18.84 -8.63 -8.79
C VAL A 640 18.39 -9.95 -8.19
N GLY A 641 18.69 -10.18 -6.90
CA GLY A 641 18.34 -11.41 -6.19
C GLY A 641 17.43 -11.14 -5.00
N THR A 642 17.99 -10.60 -3.92
CA THR A 642 17.29 -10.36 -2.65
C THR A 642 16.02 -9.52 -2.82
N ALA A 643 16.03 -8.53 -3.71
CA ALA A 643 14.83 -7.75 -4.00
C ALA A 643 13.73 -8.53 -4.75
N LEU A 644 14.08 -9.53 -5.57
CA LEU A 644 13.11 -10.31 -6.33
C LEU A 644 12.54 -11.49 -5.55
N PHE A 645 13.35 -12.13 -4.70
CA PHE A 645 12.98 -13.38 -4.06
C PHE A 645 12.93 -13.33 -2.54
N GLY A 646 13.44 -12.25 -1.95
CA GLY A 646 13.80 -12.21 -0.53
C GLY A 646 15.19 -12.79 -0.26
N GLU A 647 15.58 -12.87 1.02
CA GLU A 647 16.85 -13.50 1.44
C GLU A 647 16.84 -15.03 1.28
#